data_AF-A0A4S4L737-F1
#
_entry.id   AF-A0A4S4L737-F1
#
_cell.length_a   1.000
_cell.length_b   1.000
_cell.length_c   1.000
_cell.angle_alpha   90.00
_cell.angle_beta   90.00
_cell.angle_gamma   90.00
#
_symmetry.space_group_name_H-M   'P 1'
#
loop_
_entity.id
_entity.type
_entity.pdbx_description
1 polymer ?
#
loop_
_entity_poly.entity_id
_entity_poly.type
_entity_poly.pdbx_seq_one_letter_code
_entity_poly.pdbx_strand_id
1 'polypeptide(L)'
;MAFFGSTSGTQSNTLGGATAAANEPKDIEVSDPPSDSISSLSFSSAGEYLAVGSWNNEVRIYEVNPQGGQTQGKAMYQHQGPVLGVCWNKEGNKVISGGADNAARMFDLATGQSSQVAQHDAPIKCVRWIESPQGGILVTGSWDKTLKYWDFRTPNPITIVTLPERCYSMDVVYPLMVVGTADRHIQIYNLTNPTTPYRTQMSPLKWQTRVVTCFPSADGYAVGSIEGRVAIQYVEEQQASQNFSFKCHRKDQAPNVKDQTLVYSVNDINFQPIHGTFSTAGSDGTVNFWDKDARTRLKTFDPAPGPITSTAFNRTGNIFAYAVSYDWSKGYTGMTSNHPNKIMLHACKEDEVKRSEASRMLSILRSRVVRSLPSSPLFACPRFSTSASLRHKPPWNHQYTPAYCEIGLRRFGNVAEGDRKPRSNDDKKVDPPNSPKDLPKYASDLGAEKHPSRAQQRQKDWAIIKRLLVNIWPPGDWNVRSRVILGFGLLLTGKILNVQVPMLFKNVIDSLNIELTGDTTVWVLAGSLILGYGSARIGATLFTELLNAVFANVGQRAVRKVARETFEHLLHLDLKFHLSRQTGGLTRAIDRGTKGITFILQSVLFRIVPTALEISMVCGILTYKFGWDYAAIVAATMVAYTWFTVRTTSWRTQFRRDANKADNKAATVAVDSLINYEAVKNFNNEKFEIRQYDKHLASYEKSSVKITTSLAFLNSGQSAIYSGALTVMMFLAAQGVVNGNMTIGDLVMVNQLVFQLSLPLNFLGTIYREMRQSLLDMEVLFNLQTEHTPPPDKSGAKPLALKGGSIRFENVRFGYHPDRPIFHSLSFTVPAGKKVALVGPSGCGKSTVFRLLFRFYDPASGRIFIDDQNIHELQVDSVRRAIGVVPQDTPMFHADIMHNIRYGRLDASDAEVVDVAKRANVHGTIERLPDGYHTTVGERGLMISGGEKQRLAVARVLLKDPPILFFDEATSALDGRTETELMKNINSILLDRRRTSIFIAHRLNTVVEADLILVFNLGEVVEQGTHQELLEKGGLYYDMWIEQSYHSADEADIQTEQKPQN
;
A
#
# COMPACT_ATOMS: atom_id res chain seq x y z
N MET A 1 -34.51 49.58 25.21
CA MET A 1 -33.77 50.27 26.29
C MET A 1 -32.47 49.49 26.47
N ALA A 2 -31.34 50.03 25.99
CA ALA A 2 -30.33 50.73 26.79
C ALA A 2 -29.40 49.72 27.53
N PHE A 3 -28.07 49.80 27.51
CA PHE A 3 -27.20 50.98 27.36
C PHE A 3 -26.00 50.76 26.41
N PHE A 4 -25.57 51.84 25.74
CA PHE A 4 -24.22 52.03 25.22
C PHE A 4 -23.35 52.75 26.28
N GLY A 5 -22.03 52.54 26.26
CA GLY A 5 -21.09 53.29 27.10
C GLY A 5 -19.65 53.10 26.66
N SER A 6 -19.01 54.17 26.19
CA SER A 6 -17.64 54.20 25.67
C SER A 6 -16.63 54.66 26.72
N THR A 7 -15.37 54.20 26.63
CA THR A 7 -14.21 54.91 27.17
C THR A 7 -12.99 54.74 26.27
N SER A 8 -12.29 55.84 26.03
CA SER A 8 -11.06 55.96 25.23
C SER A 8 -9.86 56.37 26.12
N GLY A 9 -8.64 56.18 25.60
CA GLY A 9 -7.39 56.60 26.23
C GLY A 9 -6.54 55.46 26.79
N THR A 10 -5.21 55.53 26.89
CA THR A 10 -4.25 56.56 26.41
C THR A 10 -2.89 55.86 26.22
N GLN A 11 -2.01 56.40 25.36
CA GLN A 11 -0.64 55.88 25.20
C GLN A 11 0.17 55.94 26.50
N SER A 12 1.08 54.98 26.67
CA SER A 12 2.22 55.09 27.57
C SER A 12 3.51 54.77 26.80
N ASN A 13 4.34 55.79 26.61
CA ASN A 13 5.66 55.68 26.00
C ASN A 13 6.67 55.12 26.99
N THR A 14 7.45 54.11 26.61
CA THR A 14 8.73 53.78 27.23
C THR A 14 9.80 53.73 26.16
N LEU A 15 10.69 54.74 26.14
CA LEU A 15 11.85 54.75 25.27
C LEU A 15 12.89 53.74 25.77
N GLY A 16 13.22 52.76 24.91
CA GLY A 16 14.42 51.94 25.01
C GLY A 16 15.04 51.85 23.62
N GLY A 17 16.20 52.46 23.41
CA GLY A 17 16.78 52.63 22.08
C GLY A 17 17.32 51.33 21.49
N ALA A 18 16.78 50.92 20.33
CA ALA A 18 17.45 50.02 19.40
C ALA A 18 17.15 50.48 17.96
N THR A 19 18.21 50.48 17.15
CA THR A 19 18.28 50.75 15.70
C THR A 19 16.95 50.68 14.92
N ALA A 20 16.68 51.72 14.12
CA ALA A 20 15.55 51.77 13.20
C ALA A 20 15.54 50.58 12.22
N ALA A 21 14.69 49.59 12.48
CA ALA A 21 14.31 48.59 11.51
C ALA A 21 13.36 49.24 10.49
N ALA A 22 13.65 49.09 9.20
CA ALA A 22 12.78 49.60 8.14
C ALA A 22 11.40 48.92 8.24
N ASN A 23 10.32 49.71 8.21
CA ASN A 23 8.96 49.18 8.16
C ASN A 23 8.80 48.27 6.93
N GLU A 24 8.61 46.97 7.15
CA GLU A 24 8.16 46.09 6.06
C GLU A 24 6.76 46.55 5.58
N PRO A 25 6.49 46.56 4.26
CA PRO A 25 5.17 46.91 3.75
C PRO A 25 4.17 45.85 4.23
N LYS A 26 3.15 46.31 4.96
CA LYS A 26 2.12 45.45 5.55
C LYS A 26 1.25 44.84 4.45
N ASP A 27 1.12 43.52 4.46
CA ASP A 27 0.28 42.77 3.52
C ASP A 27 -1.17 43.30 3.50
N ILE A 28 -1.74 43.36 2.30
CA ILE A 28 -3.03 44.01 2.06
C ILE A 28 -4.15 42.97 2.05
N GLU A 29 -5.15 43.16 2.89
CA GLU A 29 -6.31 42.27 2.97
C GLU A 29 -7.33 42.59 1.87
N VAL A 30 -7.75 41.58 1.12
CA VAL A 30 -8.80 41.69 0.08
C VAL A 30 -10.14 42.00 0.74
N SER A 31 -10.84 43.00 0.21
CA SER A 31 -12.17 43.38 0.69
C SER A 31 -13.23 42.30 0.38
N ASP A 32 -14.06 41.97 1.37
CA ASP A 32 -15.17 41.00 1.25
C ASP A 32 -14.74 39.60 0.71
N PRO A 33 -13.88 38.86 1.45
CA PRO A 33 -13.53 37.48 1.12
C PRO A 33 -14.74 36.55 1.29
N PRO A 34 -14.72 35.34 0.68
CA PRO A 34 -15.80 34.37 0.84
C PRO A 34 -16.13 34.02 2.30
N SER A 35 -17.41 33.77 2.56
CA SER A 35 -17.95 33.48 3.90
C SER A 35 -17.55 32.12 4.48
N ASP A 36 -16.97 31.23 3.67
CA ASP A 36 -16.48 29.91 4.08
C ASP A 36 -15.09 29.62 3.49
N SER A 37 -14.43 28.55 3.95
CA SER A 37 -13.06 28.16 3.63
C SER A 37 -12.73 28.30 2.14
N ILE A 38 -11.51 28.74 1.85
CA ILE A 38 -11.05 28.99 0.48
C ILE A 38 -10.30 27.76 -0.02
N SER A 39 -10.77 27.19 -1.13
CA SER A 39 -10.28 25.91 -1.67
C SER A 39 -9.23 26.08 -2.78
N SER A 40 -9.23 27.23 -3.47
CA SER A 40 -8.38 27.48 -4.64
C SER A 40 -8.27 28.98 -4.93
N LEU A 41 -7.04 29.45 -5.14
CA LEU A 41 -6.73 30.76 -5.72
C LEU A 41 -6.15 30.58 -7.13
N SER A 42 -6.50 31.47 -8.07
CA SER A 42 -5.90 31.49 -9.41
C SER A 42 -5.89 32.89 -10.01
N PHE A 43 -4.72 33.40 -10.42
CA PHE A 43 -4.60 34.65 -11.17
C PHE A 43 -4.80 34.42 -12.67
N SER A 44 -5.36 35.43 -13.35
CA SER A 44 -5.50 35.46 -14.80
C SER A 44 -4.13 35.54 -15.50
N SER A 45 -4.02 34.84 -16.62
CA SER A 45 -2.81 34.80 -17.47
C SER A 45 -2.64 36.04 -18.35
N ALA A 46 -3.60 36.96 -18.37
CA ALA A 46 -3.60 38.15 -19.22
C ALA A 46 -3.93 39.46 -18.49
N GLY A 47 -4.77 39.43 -17.45
CA GLY A 47 -5.14 40.60 -16.64
C GLY A 47 -4.82 40.42 -15.16
N GLU A 48 -4.84 41.51 -14.39
CA GLU A 48 -4.65 41.46 -12.93
C GLU A 48 -5.97 41.08 -12.21
N TYR A 49 -6.53 39.93 -12.58
CA TYR A 49 -7.74 39.37 -11.97
C TYR A 49 -7.40 38.15 -11.12
N LEU A 50 -7.88 38.12 -9.88
CA LEU A 50 -7.79 36.99 -8.96
C LEU A 50 -9.15 36.29 -8.87
N ALA A 51 -9.21 35.03 -9.27
CA ALA A 51 -10.37 34.16 -9.05
C ALA A 51 -10.17 33.32 -7.78
N VAL A 52 -11.25 33.20 -7.00
CA VAL A 52 -11.27 32.57 -5.68
C VAL A 52 -12.44 31.59 -5.62
N GLY A 53 -12.13 30.31 -5.42
CA GLY A 53 -13.12 29.27 -5.14
C GLY A 53 -13.27 29.03 -3.64
N SER A 54 -14.52 28.89 -3.17
CA SER A 54 -14.82 28.67 -1.75
C SER A 54 -15.81 27.51 -1.51
N TRP A 55 -15.78 27.00 -0.29
CA TRP A 55 -16.74 26.04 0.24
C TRP A 55 -18.16 26.60 0.39
N ASN A 56 -18.35 27.92 0.32
CA ASN A 56 -19.67 28.57 0.32
C ASN A 56 -20.44 28.45 -1.02
N ASN A 57 -19.96 27.58 -1.93
CA ASN A 57 -20.45 27.36 -3.30
C ASN A 57 -20.16 28.50 -4.30
N GLU A 58 -19.48 29.57 -3.89
CA GLU A 58 -19.22 30.73 -4.76
C GLU A 58 -17.84 30.68 -5.43
N VAL A 59 -17.77 31.26 -6.64
CA VAL A 59 -16.54 31.75 -7.25
C VAL A 59 -16.61 33.27 -7.28
N ARG A 60 -15.65 33.93 -6.61
CA ARG A 60 -15.51 35.39 -6.60
C ARG A 60 -14.31 35.79 -7.45
N ILE A 61 -14.46 36.85 -8.23
CA ILE A 61 -13.41 37.42 -9.08
C ILE A 61 -13.13 38.84 -8.60
N TYR A 62 -11.88 39.13 -8.27
CA TYR A 62 -11.41 40.44 -7.83
C TYR A 62 -10.46 41.03 -8.87
N GLU A 63 -10.58 42.32 -9.13
CA GLU A 63 -9.61 43.11 -9.87
C GLU A 63 -8.58 43.67 -8.88
N VAL A 64 -7.29 43.44 -9.15
CA VAL A 64 -6.17 43.77 -8.26
C VAL A 64 -5.36 44.91 -8.88
N ASN A 65 -5.21 46.02 -8.16
CA ASN A 65 -4.43 47.15 -8.67
C ASN A 65 -2.90 46.86 -8.58
N PRO A 66 -2.16 46.80 -9.70
CA PRO A 66 -0.74 46.44 -9.71
C PRO A 66 0.19 47.47 -9.05
N GLN A 67 -0.28 48.69 -8.76
CA GLN A 67 0.51 49.76 -8.15
C GLN A 67 0.22 50.00 -6.66
N GLY A 68 -0.76 49.31 -6.08
CA GLY A 68 -1.17 49.57 -4.69
C GLY A 68 -1.91 48.45 -3.96
N GLY A 69 -2.06 47.26 -4.57
CA GLY A 69 -2.63 46.06 -3.93
C GLY A 69 -4.09 46.15 -3.48
N GLN A 70 -4.75 47.30 -3.65
CA GLN A 70 -6.19 47.44 -3.42
C GLN A 70 -6.97 46.56 -4.40
N THR A 71 -8.02 45.94 -3.89
CA THR A 71 -8.89 45.03 -4.65
C THR A 71 -10.29 45.58 -4.81
N GLN A 72 -10.91 45.34 -5.97
CA GLN A 72 -12.33 45.58 -6.19
C GLN A 72 -13.03 44.29 -6.63
N GLY A 73 -14.19 43.98 -6.07
CA GLY A 73 -15.02 42.87 -6.55
C GLY A 73 -15.48 43.12 -7.99
N LYS A 74 -15.17 42.21 -8.91
CA LYS A 74 -15.43 42.34 -10.35
C LYS A 74 -16.67 41.57 -10.79
N ALA A 75 -16.78 40.31 -10.37
CA ALA A 75 -17.88 39.40 -10.71
C ALA A 75 -17.97 38.24 -9.71
N MET A 76 -19.14 37.59 -9.67
CA MET A 76 -19.39 36.41 -8.84
C MET A 76 -20.39 35.48 -9.53
N TYR A 77 -20.18 34.17 -9.39
CA TYR A 77 -21.14 33.15 -9.81
C TYR A 77 -21.08 31.93 -8.86
N GLN A 78 -22.07 31.04 -8.94
CA GLN A 78 -22.26 29.97 -7.95
C GLN A 78 -22.39 28.57 -8.58
N HIS A 79 -21.97 27.57 -7.81
CA HIS A 79 -22.20 26.14 -8.01
C HIS A 79 -23.37 25.64 -7.12
N GLN A 80 -23.83 24.41 -7.33
CA GLN A 80 -24.82 23.75 -6.45
C GLN A 80 -24.17 23.05 -5.23
N GLY A 81 -22.85 23.18 -5.08
CA GLY A 81 -22.08 22.67 -3.95
C GLY A 81 -20.68 23.29 -3.91
N PRO A 82 -19.84 22.96 -2.91
CA PRO A 82 -18.53 23.57 -2.71
C PRO A 82 -17.67 23.62 -3.97
N VAL A 83 -17.06 24.77 -4.25
CA VAL A 83 -16.08 24.89 -5.34
C VAL A 83 -14.78 24.28 -4.85
N LEU A 84 -14.17 23.39 -5.63
CA LEU A 84 -12.99 22.61 -5.21
C LEU A 84 -11.71 22.94 -5.99
N GLY A 85 -11.82 23.66 -7.11
CA GLY A 85 -10.68 24.11 -7.92
C GLY A 85 -11.12 25.14 -8.97
N VAL A 86 -10.24 26.10 -9.27
CA VAL A 86 -10.47 27.17 -10.24
C VAL A 86 -9.22 27.34 -11.12
N CYS A 87 -9.41 27.60 -12.42
CA CYS A 87 -8.34 27.99 -13.33
C CYS A 87 -8.83 29.00 -14.39
N TRP A 88 -7.90 29.70 -15.02
CA TRP A 88 -8.18 30.61 -16.14
C TRP A 88 -7.87 29.94 -17.49
N ASN A 89 -8.51 30.41 -18.55
CA ASN A 89 -8.04 30.14 -19.92
C ASN A 89 -6.83 31.03 -20.28
N LYS A 90 -6.08 30.65 -21.33
CA LYS A 90 -4.91 31.39 -21.83
C LYS A 90 -5.14 32.89 -22.05
N GLU A 91 -6.30 33.25 -22.59
CA GLU A 91 -6.68 34.65 -22.90
C GLU A 91 -7.04 35.46 -21.65
N GLY A 92 -7.16 34.83 -20.47
CA GLY A 92 -7.48 35.49 -19.21
C GLY A 92 -8.88 36.13 -19.14
N ASN A 93 -9.76 35.80 -20.09
CA ASN A 93 -11.13 36.32 -20.20
C ASN A 93 -12.19 35.34 -19.67
N LYS A 94 -11.84 34.06 -19.45
CA LYS A 94 -12.75 33.02 -18.97
C LYS A 94 -12.18 32.32 -17.74
N VAL A 95 -13.00 32.26 -16.69
CA VAL A 95 -12.75 31.46 -15.49
C VAL A 95 -13.44 30.12 -15.64
N ILE A 96 -12.77 29.04 -15.28
CA ILE A 96 -13.34 27.69 -15.20
C ILE A 96 -13.22 27.20 -13.75
N SER A 97 -14.30 26.67 -13.21
CA SER A 97 -14.37 26.13 -11.85
C SER A 97 -14.98 24.74 -11.81
N GLY A 98 -14.44 23.86 -10.97
CA GLY A 98 -14.98 22.52 -10.70
C GLY A 98 -15.55 22.44 -9.30
N GLY A 99 -16.73 21.83 -9.15
CA GLY A 99 -17.46 21.75 -7.88
C GLY A 99 -17.74 20.34 -7.37
N ALA A 100 -18.18 20.28 -6.13
CA ALA A 100 -18.76 19.11 -5.49
C ALA A 100 -20.18 18.76 -5.97
N ASP A 101 -20.76 19.60 -6.84
CA ASP A 101 -21.95 19.32 -7.65
C ASP A 101 -21.65 18.46 -8.90
N ASN A 102 -20.45 17.87 -8.97
CA ASN A 102 -19.94 17.03 -10.06
C ASN A 102 -19.84 17.76 -11.43
N ALA A 103 -20.05 19.07 -11.46
CA ALA A 103 -20.06 19.89 -12.67
C ALA A 103 -18.85 20.81 -12.74
N ALA A 104 -18.40 21.15 -13.96
CA ALA A 104 -17.54 22.31 -14.17
C ALA A 104 -18.30 23.41 -14.89
N ARG A 105 -18.11 24.65 -14.43
CA ARG A 105 -18.72 25.86 -14.99
C ARG A 105 -17.65 26.75 -15.58
N MET A 106 -17.97 27.37 -16.71
CA MET A 106 -17.19 28.44 -17.31
C MET A 106 -17.94 29.76 -17.12
N PHE A 107 -17.24 30.78 -16.68
CA PHE A 107 -17.74 32.15 -16.61
C PHE A 107 -16.94 33.04 -17.57
N ASP A 108 -17.63 33.74 -18.44
CA ASP A 108 -17.04 34.64 -19.43
C ASP A 108 -17.15 36.10 -18.95
N LEU A 109 -15.99 36.75 -18.72
CA LEU A 109 -15.93 38.13 -18.22
C LEU A 109 -16.54 39.16 -19.19
N ALA A 110 -16.59 38.87 -20.49
CA ALA A 110 -17.10 39.81 -21.49
C ALA A 110 -18.63 39.79 -21.57
N THR A 111 -19.26 38.62 -21.35
CA THR A 111 -20.73 38.47 -21.39
C THR A 111 -21.39 38.48 -20.01
N GLY A 112 -20.61 38.24 -18.94
CA GLY A 112 -21.13 38.08 -17.58
C GLY A 112 -21.93 36.78 -17.37
N GLN A 113 -21.86 35.83 -18.31
CA GLN A 113 -22.64 34.59 -18.25
C GLN A 113 -21.83 33.41 -17.69
N SER A 114 -22.49 32.60 -16.86
CA SER A 114 -21.99 31.29 -16.41
C SER A 114 -22.71 30.17 -17.18
N SER A 115 -21.95 29.25 -17.77
CA SER A 115 -22.47 28.04 -18.42
C SER A 115 -21.78 26.79 -17.88
N GLN A 116 -22.50 25.66 -17.87
CA GLN A 116 -21.90 24.37 -17.53
C GLN A 116 -21.15 23.82 -18.75
N VAL A 117 -19.90 23.40 -18.57
CA VAL A 117 -18.99 22.95 -19.63
C VAL A 117 -18.43 21.54 -19.44
N ALA A 118 -18.59 20.94 -18.24
CA ALA A 118 -18.23 19.56 -17.98
C ALA A 118 -19.18 18.89 -16.98
N GLN A 119 -19.24 17.56 -17.01
CA GLN A 119 -19.97 16.73 -16.06
C GLN A 119 -19.20 15.44 -15.72
N HIS A 120 -19.19 15.11 -14.44
CA HIS A 120 -18.63 13.87 -13.88
C HIS A 120 -19.68 13.12 -13.05
N ASP A 121 -19.35 11.88 -12.67
CA ASP A 121 -20.21 11.03 -11.85
C ASP A 121 -19.95 11.22 -10.34
N ALA A 122 -18.92 12.01 -10.00
CA ALA A 122 -18.54 12.39 -8.64
C ALA A 122 -17.80 13.75 -8.66
N PRO A 123 -17.49 14.36 -7.48
CA PRO A 123 -16.93 15.70 -7.38
C PRO A 123 -15.70 15.97 -8.24
N ILE A 124 -15.68 17.10 -8.94
CA ILE A 124 -14.53 17.56 -9.72
C ILE A 124 -13.57 18.28 -8.78
N LYS A 125 -12.49 17.61 -8.39
CA LYS A 125 -11.50 18.17 -7.44
C LYS A 125 -10.49 19.11 -8.13
N CYS A 126 -10.20 18.90 -9.40
CA CYS A 126 -9.21 19.69 -10.13
C CYS A 126 -9.70 20.07 -11.53
N VAL A 127 -9.42 21.30 -11.93
CA VAL A 127 -9.61 21.83 -13.29
C VAL A 127 -8.32 22.52 -13.73
N ARG A 128 -7.86 22.26 -14.95
CA ARG A 128 -6.69 22.92 -15.55
C ARG A 128 -6.93 23.20 -17.03
N TRP A 129 -6.39 24.31 -17.52
CA TRP A 129 -6.38 24.66 -18.94
C TRP A 129 -5.10 24.11 -19.59
N ILE A 130 -5.25 23.35 -20.67
CA ILE A 130 -4.13 22.86 -21.49
C ILE A 130 -3.96 23.80 -22.68
N GLU A 131 -2.79 24.43 -22.77
CA GLU A 131 -2.38 25.22 -23.93
C GLU A 131 -1.68 24.32 -24.96
N SER A 132 -2.46 23.63 -25.79
CA SER A 132 -1.88 22.86 -26.91
C SER A 132 -1.62 23.74 -28.13
N PRO A 133 -0.66 23.38 -29.01
CA PRO A 133 -0.45 24.04 -30.30
C PRO A 133 -1.68 23.99 -31.23
N GLN A 134 -2.65 23.11 -30.97
CA GLN A 134 -3.87 22.92 -31.77
C GLN A 134 -5.08 23.69 -31.22
N GLY A 135 -4.93 24.34 -30.06
CA GLY A 135 -6.01 25.06 -29.35
C GLY A 135 -6.01 24.79 -27.84
N GLY A 136 -6.79 25.58 -27.12
CA GLY A 136 -6.99 25.38 -25.68
C GLY A 136 -8.00 24.26 -25.40
N ILE A 137 -7.65 23.35 -24.49
CA ILE A 137 -8.48 22.22 -24.07
C ILE A 137 -8.64 22.28 -22.54
N LEU A 138 -9.85 22.09 -22.02
CA LEU A 138 -10.07 21.95 -20.58
C LEU A 138 -9.82 20.50 -20.15
N VAL A 139 -9.04 20.27 -19.09
CA VAL A 139 -8.98 18.96 -18.41
C VAL A 139 -9.58 19.06 -17.01
N THR A 140 -10.46 18.11 -16.68
CA THR A 140 -11.11 17.99 -15.38
C THR A 140 -10.74 16.65 -14.74
N GLY A 141 -10.38 16.67 -13.45
CA GLY A 141 -10.04 15.49 -12.67
C GLY A 141 -11.00 15.29 -11.49
N SER A 142 -11.58 14.11 -11.37
CA SER A 142 -12.67 13.82 -10.43
C SER A 142 -12.38 12.64 -9.47
N TRP A 143 -13.20 12.57 -8.42
CA TRP A 143 -13.29 11.45 -7.50
C TRP A 143 -14.01 10.22 -8.10
N ASP A 144 -14.52 10.30 -9.32
CA ASP A 144 -15.01 9.14 -10.10
C ASP A 144 -13.87 8.30 -10.70
N LYS A 145 -12.61 8.69 -10.42
CA LYS A 145 -11.37 8.11 -10.94
C LYS A 145 -11.18 8.36 -12.45
N THR A 146 -11.70 9.45 -12.99
CA THR A 146 -11.45 9.84 -14.39
C THR A 146 -10.80 11.22 -14.51
N LEU A 147 -9.98 11.36 -15.54
CA LEU A 147 -9.70 12.64 -16.20
C LEU A 147 -10.58 12.71 -17.45
N LYS A 148 -11.23 13.85 -17.67
CA LYS A 148 -11.99 14.12 -18.91
C LYS A 148 -11.42 15.36 -19.58
N TYR A 149 -11.21 15.27 -20.90
CA TYR A 149 -10.73 16.37 -21.74
C TYR A 149 -11.90 16.92 -22.54
N TRP A 150 -12.05 18.25 -22.59
CA TRP A 150 -13.23 18.91 -23.15
C TRP A 150 -12.83 19.99 -24.18
N ASP A 151 -13.50 19.95 -25.33
CA ASP A 151 -13.56 21.04 -26.29
C ASP A 151 -14.97 21.65 -26.16
N PHE A 152 -15.05 22.95 -25.89
CA PHE A 152 -16.32 23.66 -25.70
C PHE A 152 -17.22 23.69 -26.95
N ARG A 153 -16.73 23.23 -28.11
CA ARG A 153 -17.54 22.98 -29.30
C ARG A 153 -18.54 21.83 -29.14
N THR A 154 -18.34 20.93 -28.18
CA THR A 154 -19.21 19.76 -27.97
C THR A 154 -19.55 19.52 -26.49
N PRO A 155 -20.77 19.09 -26.14
CA PRO A 155 -21.15 18.79 -24.75
C PRO A 155 -20.56 17.47 -24.21
N ASN A 156 -19.91 16.67 -25.05
CA ASN A 156 -19.24 15.42 -24.69
C ASN A 156 -17.73 15.63 -24.55
N PRO A 157 -17.04 14.89 -23.68
CA PRO A 157 -15.59 14.94 -23.59
C PRO A 157 -14.94 14.34 -24.84
N ILE A 158 -13.85 14.96 -25.32
CA ILE A 158 -13.00 14.49 -26.42
C ILE A 158 -12.41 13.11 -26.08
N THR A 159 -12.06 12.92 -24.81
CA THR A 159 -11.35 11.74 -24.31
C THR A 159 -11.57 11.62 -22.81
N ILE A 160 -11.65 10.37 -22.35
CA ILE A 160 -11.73 10.00 -20.94
C ILE A 160 -10.54 9.10 -20.64
N VAL A 161 -9.80 9.39 -19.58
CA VAL A 161 -8.66 8.60 -19.11
C VAL A 161 -8.94 8.14 -17.69
N THR A 162 -8.92 6.83 -17.47
CA THR A 162 -9.14 6.24 -16.15
C THR A 162 -7.85 6.32 -15.31
N LEU A 163 -8.01 6.80 -14.08
CA LEU A 163 -6.98 6.83 -13.05
C LEU A 163 -7.05 5.55 -12.18
N PRO A 164 -5.95 5.10 -11.57
CA PRO A 164 -5.99 3.97 -10.63
C PRO A 164 -6.88 4.28 -9.41
N GLU A 165 -6.86 5.55 -8.98
CA GLU A 165 -7.54 6.03 -7.80
C GLU A 165 -8.07 7.47 -7.97
N ARG A 166 -8.87 7.94 -7.00
CA ARG A 166 -9.51 9.26 -7.02
C ARG A 166 -8.49 10.39 -7.25
N CYS A 167 -8.79 11.36 -8.12
CA CYS A 167 -7.93 12.53 -8.32
C CYS A 167 -7.95 13.45 -7.08
N TYR A 168 -6.80 13.78 -6.51
CA TYR A 168 -6.68 14.75 -5.41
C TYR A 168 -5.97 16.05 -5.80
N SER A 169 -4.98 15.97 -6.69
CA SER A 169 -4.26 17.13 -7.21
C SER A 169 -3.85 16.90 -8.66
N MET A 170 -3.85 17.96 -9.46
CA MET A 170 -3.46 17.94 -10.87
C MET A 170 -2.88 19.30 -11.25
N ASP A 171 -1.76 19.27 -11.99
CA ASP A 171 -1.15 20.45 -12.57
C ASP A 171 -0.61 20.18 -13.98
N VAL A 172 -0.51 21.26 -14.77
CA VAL A 172 -0.28 21.22 -16.22
C VAL A 172 0.69 22.33 -16.61
N VAL A 173 1.80 21.97 -17.25
CA VAL A 173 2.68 22.89 -17.98
C VAL A 173 3.09 22.16 -19.27
N TYR A 174 2.45 22.51 -20.39
CA TYR A 174 2.58 21.75 -21.64
C TYR A 174 4.06 21.60 -22.08
N PRO A 175 4.53 20.39 -22.45
CA PRO A 175 3.76 19.16 -22.68
C PRO A 175 3.55 18.27 -21.44
N LEU A 176 3.96 18.67 -20.25
CA LEU A 176 3.85 17.87 -19.03
C LEU A 176 2.51 18.08 -18.30
N MET A 177 1.85 16.99 -17.90
CA MET A 177 0.77 17.00 -16.92
C MET A 177 1.06 15.96 -15.83
N VAL A 178 0.88 16.33 -14.56
CA VAL A 178 1.08 15.39 -13.44
C VAL A 178 -0.15 15.40 -12.53
N VAL A 179 -0.62 14.19 -12.21
CA VAL A 179 -1.83 13.92 -11.44
C VAL A 179 -1.50 13.08 -10.22
N GLY A 180 -1.76 13.62 -9.02
CA GLY A 180 -1.67 12.91 -7.76
C GLY A 180 -3.03 12.34 -7.35
N THR A 181 -3.10 11.01 -7.16
CA THR A 181 -4.34 10.32 -6.79
C THR A 181 -4.36 9.89 -5.32
N ALA A 182 -5.48 9.29 -4.88
CA ALA A 182 -5.50 8.50 -3.66
C ALA A 182 -4.49 7.33 -3.71
N ASP A 183 -4.19 6.78 -2.53
CA ASP A 183 -3.16 5.75 -2.30
C ASP A 183 -1.78 6.10 -2.86
N ARG A 184 -1.42 7.39 -2.81
CA ARG A 184 -0.08 7.92 -3.18
C ARG A 184 0.38 7.69 -4.62
N HIS A 185 -0.46 7.24 -5.56
CA HIS A 185 0.00 7.13 -6.96
C HIS A 185 0.16 8.52 -7.60
N ILE A 186 1.18 8.64 -8.45
CA ILE A 186 1.45 9.80 -9.30
C ILE A 186 1.45 9.32 -10.74
N GLN A 187 0.54 9.91 -11.53
CA GLN A 187 0.40 9.67 -12.96
C GLN A 187 0.97 10.85 -13.72
N ILE A 188 2.03 10.62 -14.49
CA ILE A 188 2.69 11.61 -15.33
C ILE A 188 2.25 11.36 -16.76
N TYR A 189 1.75 12.38 -17.45
CA TYR A 189 1.31 12.35 -18.84
C TYR A 189 2.16 13.31 -19.67
N ASN A 190 2.54 12.87 -20.86
CA ASN A 190 3.04 13.76 -21.90
C ASN A 190 1.86 14.06 -22.82
N LEU A 191 1.43 15.32 -22.87
CA LEU A 191 0.25 15.80 -23.58
C LEU A 191 0.38 15.74 -25.11
N THR A 192 1.53 15.31 -25.64
CA THR A 192 1.67 14.84 -27.02
C THR A 192 0.90 13.53 -27.26
N ASN A 193 0.73 12.71 -26.20
CA ASN A 193 -0.10 11.51 -26.18
C ASN A 193 -0.92 11.44 -24.87
N PRO A 194 -1.99 12.24 -24.74
CA PRO A 194 -2.67 12.49 -23.45
C PRO A 194 -3.51 11.32 -22.92
N THR A 195 -3.71 10.25 -23.71
CA THR A 195 -4.49 9.07 -23.33
C THR A 195 -3.70 8.06 -22.50
N THR A 196 -2.39 7.99 -22.68
CA THR A 196 -1.51 7.04 -21.99
C THR A 196 -0.63 7.76 -20.98
N PRO A 197 -0.51 7.28 -19.72
CA PRO A 197 0.48 7.82 -18.80
C PRO A 197 1.89 7.59 -19.37
N TYR A 198 2.66 8.66 -19.47
CA TYR A 198 4.07 8.65 -19.85
C TYR A 198 4.91 7.93 -18.79
N ARG A 199 4.58 8.12 -17.51
CA ARG A 199 5.18 7.39 -16.38
C ARG A 199 4.20 7.28 -15.22
N THR A 200 4.07 6.09 -14.65
CA THR A 200 3.36 5.85 -13.39
C THR A 200 4.37 5.59 -12.29
N GLN A 201 4.28 6.27 -11.16
CA GLN A 201 5.11 5.98 -9.99
C GLN A 201 4.35 6.17 -8.67
N MET A 202 4.84 5.54 -7.61
CA MET A 202 4.40 5.89 -6.26
C MET A 202 5.06 7.19 -5.80
N SER A 203 4.33 7.98 -5.01
CA SER A 203 4.85 9.21 -4.43
C SER A 203 6.09 8.92 -3.57
N PRO A 204 7.19 9.66 -3.77
CA PRO A 204 8.43 9.49 -2.99
C PRO A 204 8.24 9.87 -1.51
N LEU A 205 7.14 10.56 -1.17
CA LEU A 205 6.77 10.92 0.19
C LEU A 205 6.00 9.77 0.85
N LYS A 206 6.22 9.56 2.16
CA LYS A 206 5.74 8.36 2.88
C LYS A 206 4.22 8.37 3.09
N TRP A 207 3.63 9.56 3.18
CA TRP A 207 2.21 9.76 3.41
C TRP A 207 1.47 10.25 2.16
N GLN A 208 0.14 10.34 2.26
CA GLN A 208 -0.75 10.74 1.16
C GLN A 208 -0.29 12.06 0.51
N THR A 209 -0.17 12.03 -0.82
CA THR A 209 0.03 13.23 -1.65
C THR A 209 -1.17 14.16 -1.49
N ARG A 210 -0.90 15.44 -1.23
CA ARG A 210 -1.91 16.49 -1.06
C ARG A 210 -1.93 17.45 -2.25
N VAL A 211 -0.75 17.89 -2.70
CA VAL A 211 -0.59 18.84 -3.80
C VAL A 211 0.53 18.37 -4.73
N VAL A 212 0.37 18.64 -6.03
CA VAL A 212 1.37 18.45 -7.08
C VAL A 212 1.40 19.71 -7.92
N THR A 213 2.58 20.19 -8.29
CA THR A 213 2.74 21.28 -9.27
C THR A 213 3.91 20.99 -10.22
N CYS A 214 3.74 21.31 -11.49
CA CYS A 214 4.76 21.11 -12.52
C CYS A 214 5.80 22.26 -12.48
N PHE A 215 7.05 21.97 -12.88
CA PHE A 215 8.03 23.04 -13.06
C PHE A 215 7.64 23.89 -14.29
N PRO A 216 7.89 25.21 -14.28
CA PRO A 216 7.69 26.08 -15.45
C PRO A 216 8.44 25.63 -16.71
N SER A 217 9.50 24.82 -16.54
CA SER A 217 10.32 24.23 -17.60
C SER A 217 9.79 22.89 -18.15
N ALA A 218 8.70 22.34 -17.61
CA ALA A 218 8.07 21.07 -18.01
C ALA A 218 8.96 19.80 -17.96
N ASP A 219 10.13 19.87 -17.30
CA ASP A 219 11.11 18.80 -17.11
C ASP A 219 10.94 18.03 -15.78
N GLY A 220 10.08 18.53 -14.88
CA GLY A 220 9.86 17.96 -13.55
C GLY A 220 8.64 18.52 -12.84
N TYR A 221 8.45 18.09 -11.59
CA TYR A 221 7.34 18.46 -10.73
C TYR A 221 7.72 18.41 -9.24
N ALA A 222 7.00 19.19 -8.43
CA ALA A 222 7.06 19.18 -6.98
C ALA A 222 5.81 18.47 -6.41
N VAL A 223 5.99 17.73 -5.32
CA VAL A 223 4.93 16.99 -4.62
C VAL A 223 4.92 17.41 -3.17
N GLY A 224 3.76 17.84 -2.66
CA GLY A 224 3.50 18.09 -1.24
C GLY A 224 2.68 16.96 -0.61
N SER A 225 2.94 16.70 0.67
CA SER A 225 2.27 15.63 1.43
C SER A 225 1.59 16.14 2.69
N ILE A 226 0.70 15.31 3.24
CA ILE A 226 0.09 15.56 4.56
C ILE A 226 1.09 15.50 5.74
N GLU A 227 2.37 15.17 5.51
CA GLU A 227 3.43 15.12 6.54
C GLU A 227 4.42 16.31 6.49
N GLY A 228 4.01 17.46 5.94
CA GLY A 228 4.86 18.67 5.97
C GLY A 228 6.15 18.55 5.19
N ARG A 229 6.19 17.64 4.21
CA ARG A 229 7.31 17.41 3.31
C ARG A 229 6.96 17.74 1.87
N VAL A 230 7.96 18.24 1.17
CA VAL A 230 7.97 18.41 -0.28
C VAL A 230 9.05 17.52 -0.90
N ALA A 231 8.76 16.92 -2.04
CA ALA A 231 9.72 16.25 -2.91
C ALA A 231 9.79 16.96 -4.26
N ILE A 232 11.01 17.13 -4.77
CA ILE A 232 11.33 17.65 -6.11
C ILE A 232 11.72 16.45 -6.96
N GLN A 233 11.04 16.25 -8.10
CA GLN A 233 11.22 15.11 -9.00
C GLN A 233 11.37 15.59 -10.45
N TYR A 234 12.46 15.22 -11.10
CA TYR A 234 12.64 15.33 -12.54
C TYR A 234 12.04 14.10 -13.24
N VAL A 235 11.49 14.31 -14.43
CA VAL A 235 10.79 13.26 -15.19
C VAL A 235 11.77 12.32 -15.90
N GLU A 236 12.86 12.87 -16.44
CA GLU A 236 13.91 12.14 -17.15
C GLU A 236 14.88 11.42 -16.20
N GLU A 237 15.21 10.17 -16.52
CA GLU A 237 16.06 9.32 -15.65
C GLU A 237 17.50 9.81 -15.55
N GLN A 238 18.03 10.45 -16.60
CA GLN A 238 19.35 11.09 -16.61
C GLN A 238 19.49 12.16 -15.52
N GLN A 239 18.37 12.75 -15.09
CA GLN A 239 18.31 13.80 -14.07
C GLN A 239 17.83 13.28 -12.71
N ALA A 240 17.59 11.97 -12.55
CA ALA A 240 17.08 11.39 -11.30
C ALA A 240 18.02 11.60 -10.10
N SER A 241 19.33 11.79 -10.33
CA SER A 241 20.31 12.17 -9.30
C SER A 241 20.06 13.56 -8.68
N GLN A 242 19.29 14.41 -9.36
CA GLN A 242 18.90 15.73 -8.86
C GLN A 242 17.66 15.68 -7.96
N ASN A 243 16.93 14.56 -7.93
CA ASN A 243 15.74 14.37 -7.11
C ASN A 243 16.08 14.46 -5.61
N PHE A 244 15.24 15.16 -4.84
CA PHE A 244 15.40 15.27 -3.38
C PHE A 244 14.06 15.50 -2.67
N SER A 245 14.05 15.32 -1.35
CA SER A 245 12.91 15.71 -0.52
C SER A 245 13.38 16.39 0.76
N PHE A 246 12.55 17.28 1.28
CA PHE A 246 12.84 18.09 2.47
C PHE A 246 11.57 18.35 3.28
N LYS A 247 11.75 18.90 4.48
CA LYS A 247 10.68 19.26 5.43
C LYS A 247 10.51 20.77 5.41
N CYS A 248 9.29 21.27 5.30
CA CYS A 248 9.00 22.70 5.14
C CYS A 248 8.09 23.29 6.22
N HIS A 249 7.06 22.57 6.69
CA HIS A 249 6.05 23.09 7.63
C HIS A 249 6.11 22.36 8.98
N ARG A 250 6.65 23.05 9.99
CA ARG A 250 7.00 22.53 11.32
C ARG A 250 7.00 23.65 12.35
N LYS A 251 6.57 23.34 13.57
CA LYS A 251 6.67 24.25 14.72
C LYS A 251 7.57 23.64 15.79
N ASP A 252 8.80 24.12 15.88
CA ASP A 252 9.72 23.76 16.97
C ASP A 252 9.25 24.45 18.26
N GLN A 253 9.14 23.72 19.38
CA GLN A 253 8.66 24.30 20.65
C GLN A 253 9.69 25.23 21.32
N ALA A 254 10.98 25.06 20.99
CA ALA A 254 12.07 25.91 21.44
C ALA A 254 13.19 25.90 20.38
N PRO A 255 13.97 26.99 20.24
CA PRO A 255 15.18 26.96 19.43
C PRO A 255 16.09 25.83 19.93
N ASN A 256 16.53 24.98 19.00
CA ASN A 256 17.35 23.77 19.20
C ASN A 256 16.65 22.50 19.73
N VAL A 257 15.34 22.47 20.02
CA VAL A 257 14.61 21.23 20.36
C VAL A 257 13.69 20.80 19.21
N LYS A 258 14.20 19.90 18.36
CA LYS A 258 13.50 19.36 17.18
C LYS A 258 12.49 18.28 17.58
N ASP A 259 11.33 18.69 18.09
CA ASP A 259 10.21 17.78 18.30
C ASP A 259 9.74 17.17 16.95
N GLN A 260 9.53 15.85 16.93
CA GLN A 260 9.09 15.14 15.72
C GLN A 260 7.56 14.99 15.63
N THR A 261 6.82 15.39 16.66
CA THR A 261 5.38 15.12 16.79
C THR A 261 4.47 16.15 16.11
N LEU A 262 4.85 17.43 16.09
CA LEU A 262 4.06 18.53 15.53
C LEU A 262 4.40 18.80 14.06
N VAL A 263 3.77 18.03 13.18
CA VAL A 263 3.97 18.07 11.72
C VAL A 263 2.66 18.46 11.03
N TYR A 264 2.70 19.51 10.22
CA TYR A 264 1.54 20.10 9.55
C TYR A 264 1.56 19.78 8.05
N SER A 265 0.40 19.64 7.40
CA SER A 265 0.33 19.33 5.98
C SER A 265 0.85 20.46 5.09
N VAL A 266 1.41 20.10 3.92
CA VAL A 266 1.69 21.05 2.83
C VAL A 266 0.42 21.21 2.00
N ASN A 267 -0.16 22.40 2.04
CA ASN A 267 -1.49 22.67 1.52
C ASN A 267 -1.45 23.05 0.05
N ASP A 268 -0.50 23.92 -0.30
CA ASP A 268 -0.31 24.41 -1.66
C ASP A 268 1.20 24.63 -1.96
N ILE A 269 1.55 24.55 -3.23
CA ILE A 269 2.90 24.80 -3.76
C ILE A 269 2.71 25.54 -5.08
N ASN A 270 3.34 26.71 -5.25
CA ASN A 270 3.21 27.50 -6.46
C ASN A 270 4.56 28.02 -6.94
N PHE A 271 4.84 27.95 -8.24
CA PHE A 271 6.07 28.43 -8.85
C PHE A 271 5.94 29.89 -9.26
N GLN A 272 6.97 30.69 -8.98
CA GLN A 272 7.00 32.08 -9.42
C GLN A 272 7.40 32.13 -10.93
N PRO A 273 6.62 32.81 -11.80
CA PRO A 273 6.75 32.67 -13.26
C PRO A 273 8.09 33.13 -13.89
N ILE A 274 8.84 34.02 -13.25
CA ILE A 274 10.03 34.68 -13.84
C ILE A 274 11.33 34.03 -13.33
N HIS A 275 11.43 33.77 -12.03
CA HIS A 275 12.66 33.30 -11.39
C HIS A 275 12.71 31.79 -11.18
N GLY A 276 11.59 31.07 -11.38
CA GLY A 276 11.52 29.62 -11.19
C GLY A 276 11.88 29.16 -9.77
N THR A 277 11.70 30.05 -8.79
CA THR A 277 11.64 29.76 -7.36
C THR A 277 10.19 29.39 -6.99
N PHE A 278 9.94 28.83 -5.81
CA PHE A 278 8.60 28.36 -5.45
C PHE A 278 8.23 28.65 -4.00
N SER A 279 6.93 28.82 -3.76
CA SER A 279 6.33 28.92 -2.45
C SER A 279 5.88 27.54 -1.94
N THR A 280 5.88 27.37 -0.61
CA THR A 280 5.15 26.30 0.07
C THR A 280 4.29 26.91 1.17
N ALA A 281 3.01 26.54 1.23
CA ALA A 281 2.07 26.94 2.28
C ALA A 281 1.60 25.74 3.08
N GLY A 282 1.38 25.91 4.39
CA GLY A 282 1.03 24.82 5.28
C GLY A 282 -0.04 25.13 6.32
N SER A 283 -0.53 24.06 6.95
CA SER A 283 -1.51 24.16 8.06
C SER A 283 -0.91 24.64 9.37
N ASP A 284 0.39 24.93 9.41
CA ASP A 284 1.08 25.65 10.49
C ASP A 284 0.89 27.17 10.40
N GLY A 285 0.27 27.67 9.33
CA GLY A 285 0.08 29.10 9.06
C GLY A 285 1.30 29.78 8.46
N THR A 286 2.33 29.04 8.03
CA THR A 286 3.55 29.64 7.46
C THR A 286 3.58 29.57 5.93
N VAL A 287 4.22 30.56 5.31
CA VAL A 287 4.68 30.50 3.91
C VAL A 287 6.20 30.50 3.89
N ASN A 288 6.79 29.70 3.02
CA ASN A 288 8.23 29.68 2.79
C ASN A 288 8.52 29.79 1.29
N PHE A 289 9.45 30.64 0.88
CA PHE A 289 9.97 30.71 -0.49
C PHE A 289 11.29 29.92 -0.60
N TRP A 290 11.47 29.22 -1.72
CA TRP A 290 12.55 28.24 -1.92
C TRP A 290 13.20 28.37 -3.31
N ASP A 291 14.50 28.13 -3.38
CA ASP A 291 15.24 27.89 -4.63
C ASP A 291 15.40 26.36 -4.81
N LYS A 292 14.76 25.81 -5.85
CA LYS A 292 14.79 24.37 -6.15
C LYS A 292 16.18 23.86 -6.53
N ASP A 293 16.99 24.70 -7.18
CA ASP A 293 18.26 24.33 -7.79
C ASP A 293 19.41 24.49 -6.78
N ALA A 294 19.31 25.50 -5.90
CA ALA A 294 20.19 25.66 -4.75
C ALA A 294 19.85 24.73 -3.57
N ARG A 295 18.61 24.23 -3.51
CA ARG A 295 18.04 23.47 -2.38
C ARG A 295 17.99 24.26 -1.06
N THR A 296 17.85 25.59 -1.15
CA THR A 296 17.85 26.51 0.00
C THR A 296 16.53 27.26 0.15
N ARG A 297 16.19 27.64 1.38
CA ARG A 297 15.07 28.53 1.69
C ARG A 297 15.53 29.99 1.54
N LEU A 298 14.70 30.83 0.92
CA LEU A 298 14.96 32.25 0.65
C LEU A 298 14.36 33.14 1.75
N LYS A 299 13.04 33.10 1.92
CA LYS A 299 12.27 33.86 2.92
C LYS A 299 11.30 32.91 3.66
N THR A 300 11.09 33.18 4.94
CA THR A 300 9.97 32.65 5.73
C THR A 300 9.10 33.83 6.12
N PHE A 301 7.79 33.70 5.96
CA PHE A 301 6.81 34.69 6.36
C PHE A 301 6.43 34.48 7.83
N ASP A 302 6.02 35.55 8.51
CA ASP A 302 5.51 35.44 9.87
C ASP A 302 4.28 34.52 9.92
N PRO A 303 4.13 33.67 10.96
CA PRO A 303 3.01 32.74 11.04
C PRO A 303 1.66 33.47 11.09
N ALA A 304 0.80 33.17 10.13
CA ALA A 304 -0.59 33.62 10.11
C ALA A 304 -1.38 33.05 11.30
N PRO A 305 -2.47 33.71 11.75
CA PRO A 305 -3.30 33.26 12.87
C PRO A 305 -4.12 31.98 12.59
N GLY A 306 -4.03 31.42 11.37
CA GLY A 306 -4.70 30.20 10.96
C GLY A 306 -4.00 29.53 9.77
N PRO A 307 -4.47 28.34 9.33
CA PRO A 307 -3.90 27.61 8.21
C PRO A 307 -3.92 28.42 6.92
N ILE A 308 -2.91 28.22 6.05
CA ILE A 308 -2.91 28.80 4.71
C ILE A 308 -3.35 27.72 3.73
N THR A 309 -4.52 27.89 3.10
CA THR A 309 -5.18 26.81 2.34
C THR A 309 -4.83 26.78 0.85
N SER A 310 -4.61 27.95 0.24
CA SER A 310 -4.17 28.07 -1.16
C SER A 310 -3.39 29.36 -1.39
N THR A 311 -2.57 29.38 -2.44
CA THR A 311 -1.64 30.45 -2.81
C THR A 311 -1.54 30.62 -4.32
N ALA A 312 -1.39 31.86 -4.80
CA ALA A 312 -1.19 32.15 -6.22
C ALA A 312 -0.22 33.32 -6.45
N PHE A 313 0.65 33.20 -7.45
CA PHE A 313 1.41 34.33 -8.01
C PHE A 313 0.63 34.94 -9.17
N ASN A 314 0.68 36.27 -9.32
CA ASN A 314 0.24 36.91 -10.56
C ASN A 314 1.23 36.65 -11.71
N ARG A 315 0.84 37.02 -12.94
CA ARG A 315 1.60 36.76 -14.18
C ARG A 315 3.04 37.29 -14.14
N THR A 316 3.25 38.46 -13.53
CA THR A 316 4.56 39.08 -13.34
C THR A 316 5.29 38.61 -12.09
N GLY A 317 4.66 37.80 -11.24
CA GLY A 317 5.24 37.25 -10.02
C GLY A 317 5.68 38.30 -8.98
N ASN A 318 5.18 39.53 -9.08
CA ASN A 318 5.41 40.63 -8.15
C ASN A 318 4.30 40.75 -7.10
N ILE A 319 3.16 40.08 -7.30
CA ILE A 319 2.10 39.94 -6.30
C ILE A 319 1.93 38.45 -5.98
N PHE A 320 1.94 38.14 -4.68
CA PHE A 320 1.66 36.82 -4.13
C PHE A 320 0.40 36.89 -3.26
N ALA A 321 -0.63 36.17 -3.67
CA ALA A 321 -1.88 36.01 -2.92
C ALA A 321 -1.82 34.74 -2.06
N TYR A 322 -2.25 34.83 -0.81
CA TYR A 322 -2.42 33.67 0.06
C TYR A 322 -3.72 33.75 0.88
N ALA A 323 -4.41 32.62 1.02
CA ALA A 323 -5.68 32.52 1.74
C ALA A 323 -5.46 31.93 3.14
N VAL A 324 -5.77 32.71 4.18
CA VAL A 324 -5.84 32.26 5.57
C VAL A 324 -7.27 31.82 5.84
N SER A 325 -7.50 30.51 5.94
CA SER A 325 -8.83 29.94 6.26
C SER A 325 -8.67 28.56 6.88
N TYR A 326 -9.74 27.99 7.44
CA TYR A 326 -9.63 26.69 8.11
C TYR A 326 -9.47 25.54 7.10
N ASP A 327 -8.70 24.52 7.47
CA ASP A 327 -8.35 23.39 6.60
C ASP A 327 -9.20 22.14 6.89
N TRP A 328 -9.88 21.63 5.87
CA TRP A 328 -10.71 20.43 5.94
C TRP A 328 -9.93 19.11 6.03
N SER A 329 -8.61 19.12 5.78
CA SER A 329 -7.79 17.91 5.76
C SER A 329 -7.19 17.58 7.14
N LYS A 330 -7.64 16.47 7.75
CA LYS A 330 -7.11 15.91 9.02
C LYS A 330 -7.11 16.89 10.23
N GLY A 331 -8.10 17.78 10.31
CA GLY A 331 -8.13 18.85 11.33
C GLY A 331 -9.47 19.24 11.95
N TYR A 332 -10.56 18.44 11.84
CA TYR A 332 -11.83 18.80 12.50
C TYR A 332 -11.71 18.86 14.04
N THR A 333 -10.68 18.23 14.60
CA THR A 333 -10.26 18.36 15.99
C THR A 333 -9.46 19.65 16.21
N GLY A 334 -10.15 20.80 16.19
CA GLY A 334 -9.60 22.05 16.75
C GLY A 334 -9.95 23.35 16.02
N MET A 335 -10.36 23.31 14.75
CA MET A 335 -10.71 24.53 14.00
C MET A 335 -12.11 24.40 13.39
N THR A 336 -12.98 25.34 13.77
CA THR A 336 -14.37 25.44 13.32
C THR A 336 -14.53 26.51 12.26
N SER A 337 -15.69 26.56 11.60
CA SER A 337 -16.12 27.61 10.66
C SER A 337 -16.13 29.03 11.25
N ASN A 338 -15.85 29.19 12.55
CA ASN A 338 -15.82 30.49 13.24
C ASN A 338 -14.49 31.25 13.09
N HIS A 339 -13.47 30.68 12.42
CA HIS A 339 -12.27 31.44 12.06
C HIS A 339 -12.55 32.39 10.89
N PRO A 340 -12.20 33.69 10.99
CA PRO A 340 -12.42 34.63 9.90
C PRO A 340 -11.53 34.30 8.71
N ASN A 341 -12.14 34.07 7.54
CA ASN A 341 -11.40 33.88 6.29
C ASN A 341 -10.77 35.21 5.87
N LYS A 342 -9.50 35.17 5.45
CA LYS A 342 -8.78 36.33 4.90
C LYS A 342 -8.06 35.92 3.62
N ILE A 343 -7.99 36.84 2.66
CA ILE A 343 -7.09 36.74 1.52
C ILE A 343 -6.14 37.90 1.64
N MET A 344 -4.84 37.60 1.63
CA MET A 344 -3.78 38.58 1.78
C MET A 344 -3.02 38.69 0.46
N LEU A 345 -2.70 39.91 0.06
CA LEU A 345 -1.85 40.24 -1.07
C LEU A 345 -0.53 40.79 -0.56
N HIS A 346 0.54 40.07 -0.86
CA HIS A 346 1.91 40.45 -0.58
C HIS A 346 2.59 41.00 -1.84
N ALA A 347 3.24 42.15 -1.74
CA ALA A 347 4.04 42.73 -2.81
C ALA A 347 5.47 42.19 -2.73
N CYS A 348 5.77 41.16 -3.52
CA CYS A 348 7.06 40.48 -3.53
C CYS A 348 8.20 41.43 -3.91
N LYS A 349 9.23 41.53 -3.07
CA LYS A 349 10.48 42.21 -3.41
C LYS A 349 11.39 41.30 -4.24
N GLU A 350 12.30 41.88 -5.02
CA GLU A 350 13.26 41.07 -5.78
C GLU A 350 14.11 40.18 -4.86
N ASP A 351 14.59 40.68 -3.72
CA ASP A 351 15.46 39.96 -2.79
C ASP A 351 14.78 38.75 -2.12
N GLU A 352 13.46 38.75 -2.02
CA GLU A 352 12.68 37.65 -1.42
C GLU A 352 12.48 36.47 -2.39
N VAL A 353 12.46 36.74 -3.69
CA VAL A 353 12.06 35.77 -4.74
C VAL A 353 13.21 35.39 -5.67
N LYS A 354 14.21 36.25 -5.83
CA LYS A 354 15.36 36.07 -6.73
C LYS A 354 16.38 35.11 -6.12
N ARG A 355 17.03 34.34 -7.00
CA ARG A 355 18.09 33.40 -6.62
C ARG A 355 19.39 34.15 -6.31
N SER A 356 20.12 33.72 -5.28
CA SER A 356 21.45 34.24 -4.97
C SER A 356 22.43 34.03 -6.14
N GLU A 357 23.35 34.97 -6.36
CA GLU A 357 24.35 34.89 -7.43
C GLU A 357 25.26 33.65 -7.30
N ALA A 358 25.59 33.26 -6.07
CA ALA A 358 26.35 32.04 -5.79
C ALA A 358 25.59 30.78 -6.24
N SER A 359 24.27 30.71 -5.98
CA SER A 359 23.39 29.63 -6.48
C SER A 359 23.33 29.60 -8.00
N ARG A 360 23.31 30.78 -8.64
CA ARG A 360 23.27 30.92 -10.10
C ARG A 360 24.58 30.46 -10.77
N MET A 361 25.75 30.68 -10.15
CA MET A 361 27.01 30.09 -10.62
C MET A 361 27.03 28.56 -10.46
N LEU A 362 26.57 28.04 -9.32
CA LEU A 362 26.50 26.59 -9.07
C LEU A 362 25.63 25.83 -10.07
N SER A 363 24.50 26.41 -10.50
CA SER A 363 23.64 25.79 -11.53
C SER A 363 24.24 25.85 -12.94
N ILE A 364 25.01 26.90 -13.27
CA ILE A 364 25.75 27.01 -14.54
C ILE A 364 26.91 26.00 -14.59
N LEU A 365 27.62 25.79 -13.47
CA LEU A 365 28.70 24.80 -13.38
C LEU A 365 28.16 23.37 -13.52
N ARG A 366 27.05 23.03 -12.86
CA ARG A 366 26.43 21.70 -12.97
C ARG A 366 25.88 21.40 -14.38
N SER A 367 25.33 22.39 -15.08
CA SER A 367 24.78 22.18 -16.43
C SER A 367 25.85 22.07 -17.53
N ARG A 368 27.07 22.55 -17.30
CA ARG A 368 28.19 22.40 -18.26
C ARG A 368 28.82 21.00 -18.27
N VAL A 369 28.84 20.28 -17.15
CA VAL A 369 29.48 18.94 -17.03
C VAL A 369 28.77 17.86 -17.88
N VAL A 370 27.51 18.08 -18.28
CA VAL A 370 26.71 17.11 -19.06
C VAL A 370 26.79 17.35 -20.58
N ARG A 371 27.41 18.43 -21.06
CA ARG A 371 27.40 18.83 -22.49
C ARG A 371 28.69 18.57 -23.28
N SER A 372 29.66 17.82 -22.74
CA SER A 372 30.94 17.56 -23.40
C SER A 372 31.05 16.17 -24.04
N LEU A 373 30.31 15.94 -25.13
CA LEU A 373 30.64 14.94 -26.16
C LEU A 373 30.33 15.57 -27.55
N PRO A 374 31.28 15.57 -28.50
CA PRO A 374 31.12 16.30 -29.76
C PRO A 374 30.36 15.50 -30.82
N SER A 375 29.29 16.08 -31.36
CA SER A 375 28.63 15.60 -32.58
C SER A 375 29.23 16.29 -33.82
N SER A 376 29.92 15.53 -34.67
CA SER A 376 30.46 16.03 -35.94
C SER A 376 29.35 16.38 -36.97
N PRO A 377 29.49 17.44 -37.79
CA PRO A 377 28.42 17.92 -38.65
C PRO A 377 28.55 17.49 -40.12
N LEU A 378 27.42 17.33 -40.83
CA LEU A 378 27.36 17.47 -42.29
C LEU A 378 26.11 18.23 -42.75
N PHE A 379 26.39 19.20 -43.63
CA PHE A 379 25.55 20.07 -44.47
C PHE A 379 24.17 19.49 -44.86
N ALA A 380 23.04 20.20 -44.71
CA ALA A 380 22.64 21.51 -45.25
C ALA A 380 22.29 21.51 -46.76
N CYS A 381 20.99 21.57 -47.08
CA CYS A 381 20.40 22.35 -48.20
C CYS A 381 18.85 22.40 -48.10
N PRO A 382 18.14 23.34 -48.75
CA PRO A 382 16.91 23.91 -48.18
C PRO A 382 15.59 23.58 -48.93
N ARG A 383 14.47 24.05 -48.34
CA ARG A 383 13.13 24.06 -48.95
C ARG A 383 13.11 24.84 -50.26
N PHE A 384 12.36 24.33 -51.24
CA PHE A 384 11.65 25.14 -52.23
C PHE A 384 10.16 24.78 -52.18
N SER A 385 9.29 25.76 -52.34
CA SER A 385 7.84 25.56 -52.50
C SER A 385 7.36 26.23 -53.78
N THR A 386 6.73 25.46 -54.66
CA THR A 386 5.84 26.00 -55.70
C THR A 386 4.72 25.00 -55.98
N SER A 387 3.50 25.52 -56.00
CA SER A 387 2.28 24.84 -56.41
C SER A 387 2.08 24.91 -57.92
N ALA A 388 1.62 23.83 -58.58
CA ALA A 388 0.74 23.94 -59.76
C ALA A 388 0.05 22.61 -60.16
N SER A 389 -1.28 22.68 -60.27
CA SER A 389 -2.15 22.04 -61.28
C SER A 389 -2.04 20.55 -61.68
N LEU A 390 -3.06 19.79 -61.24
CA LEU A 390 -4.12 19.15 -62.07
C LEU A 390 -3.82 17.99 -63.06
N ARG A 391 -4.61 16.92 -62.83
CA ARG A 391 -5.40 16.09 -63.77
C ARG A 391 -4.81 14.83 -64.44
N HIS A 392 -5.49 13.73 -64.08
CA HIS A 392 -6.05 12.67 -64.94
C HIS A 392 -5.20 11.48 -65.45
N LYS A 393 -5.47 10.36 -64.76
CA LYS A 393 -5.93 9.05 -65.31
C LYS A 393 -4.88 8.10 -65.93
N PRO A 394 -5.18 6.78 -65.99
CA PRO A 394 -4.20 5.73 -65.66
C PRO A 394 -4.19 4.63 -66.75
N PRO A 395 -4.15 3.31 -66.43
CA PRO A 395 -3.16 2.52 -65.65
C PRO A 395 -2.44 1.48 -66.54
N TRP A 396 -1.31 0.91 -66.09
CA TRP A 396 -0.91 -0.43 -66.54
C TRP A 396 -0.29 -1.25 -65.41
N ASN A 397 -0.89 -2.42 -65.18
CA ASN A 397 -0.25 -3.58 -64.51
C ASN A 397 0.71 -4.25 -65.50
N HIS A 398 1.74 -4.92 -64.98
CA HIS A 398 2.03 -6.36 -65.15
C HIS A 398 3.19 -6.67 -64.18
N GLN A 399 3.14 -7.60 -63.23
CA GLN A 399 2.62 -8.98 -63.24
C GLN A 399 3.41 -9.89 -64.20
N TYR A 400 4.43 -10.57 -63.66
CA TYR A 400 5.17 -11.64 -64.31
C TYR A 400 4.64 -13.02 -63.88
N THR A 401 3.98 -13.68 -64.82
CA THR A 401 4.07 -15.13 -65.11
C THR A 401 4.87 -15.26 -66.43
N PRO A 402 5.12 -16.44 -67.06
CA PRO A 402 4.91 -17.86 -66.69
C PRO A 402 6.30 -18.56 -66.48
N ALA A 403 6.62 -19.85 -66.74
CA ALA A 403 5.93 -20.99 -67.33
C ALA A 403 6.45 -22.38 -66.84
N TYR A 404 5.52 -23.34 -66.84
CA TYR A 404 5.60 -24.76 -67.23
C TYR A 404 6.93 -25.44 -67.61
N CYS A 405 7.05 -26.69 -67.14
CA CYS A 405 7.56 -27.82 -67.92
C CYS A 405 6.60 -29.02 -67.75
N GLU A 406 6.20 -29.67 -68.84
CA GLU A 406 5.46 -30.95 -68.82
C GLU A 406 6.42 -32.14 -68.91
N ILE A 407 5.99 -33.30 -68.40
CA ILE A 407 5.89 -34.59 -69.13
C ILE A 407 5.01 -35.54 -68.28
N GLY A 408 4.18 -36.38 -68.92
CA GLY A 408 3.03 -37.07 -68.30
C GLY A 408 3.33 -38.26 -67.35
N LEU A 409 2.37 -39.14 -66.98
CA LEU A 409 1.11 -39.56 -67.62
C LEU A 409 0.16 -40.28 -66.63
N ARG A 410 -1.18 -40.13 -66.81
CA ARG A 410 -2.28 -41.13 -66.52
C ARG A 410 -2.54 -41.56 -65.05
N ARG A 411 -3.74 -42.03 -64.62
CA ARG A 411 -5.18 -41.92 -65.04
C ARG A 411 -6.05 -42.61 -63.94
N PHE A 412 -7.39 -42.47 -64.01
CA PHE A 412 -8.44 -43.11 -63.17
C PHE A 412 -8.65 -42.50 -61.76
N GLY A 413 -9.88 -42.32 -61.25
CA GLY A 413 -11.21 -42.50 -61.87
C GLY A 413 -12.35 -42.15 -60.88
N ASN A 414 -13.48 -41.63 -61.38
CA ASN A 414 -14.69 -41.30 -60.61
C ASN A 414 -15.60 -42.54 -60.39
N VAL A 415 -16.41 -42.53 -59.33
CA VAL A 415 -17.86 -42.93 -59.17
C VAL A 415 -18.22 -42.57 -57.70
N ALA A 416 -19.18 -41.76 -57.27
CA ALA A 416 -20.54 -41.36 -57.68
C ALA A 416 -21.69 -42.10 -56.94
N GLU A 417 -22.58 -41.29 -56.32
CA GLU A 417 -24.00 -41.53 -55.92
C GLU A 417 -24.41 -42.60 -54.89
N GLY A 418 -25.53 -42.33 -54.18
CA GLY A 418 -26.22 -43.32 -53.34
C GLY A 418 -27.14 -42.76 -52.24
N ASP A 419 -28.26 -42.12 -52.59
CA ASP A 419 -29.28 -41.65 -51.63
C ASP A 419 -30.27 -42.76 -51.24
N ARG A 420 -30.67 -42.89 -49.95
CA ARG A 420 -31.94 -43.48 -49.42
C ARG A 420 -31.93 -43.74 -47.90
N LYS A 421 -32.99 -43.32 -47.20
CA LYS A 421 -33.36 -43.76 -45.82
C LYS A 421 -34.10 -45.13 -45.88
N PRO A 422 -34.09 -45.96 -44.82
CA PRO A 422 -35.20 -45.90 -43.85
C PRO A 422 -34.93 -46.37 -42.38
N ARG A 423 -35.84 -45.94 -41.49
CA ARG A 423 -36.38 -46.58 -40.25
C ARG A 423 -35.49 -47.26 -39.17
N SER A 424 -36.01 -47.14 -37.96
CA SER A 424 -35.58 -47.67 -36.65
C SER A 424 -35.59 -49.20 -36.49
N ASN A 425 -34.65 -49.76 -35.72
CA ASN A 425 -34.92 -50.25 -34.34
C ASN A 425 -33.65 -50.75 -33.60
N ASP A 426 -33.79 -50.84 -32.27
CA ASP A 426 -33.01 -51.63 -31.30
C ASP A 426 -31.52 -51.31 -31.01
N ASP A 427 -31.32 -50.39 -30.06
CA ASP A 427 -30.07 -50.24 -29.31
C ASP A 427 -29.87 -51.38 -28.28
N LYS A 428 -28.82 -52.19 -28.44
CA LYS A 428 -28.16 -52.92 -27.34
C LYS A 428 -26.64 -52.74 -27.43
N LYS A 429 -26.06 -52.09 -26.43
CA LYS A 429 -24.61 -51.93 -26.27
C LYS A 429 -23.92 -53.25 -25.90
N VAL A 430 -22.78 -53.52 -26.53
CA VAL A 430 -21.74 -54.44 -26.06
C VAL A 430 -20.38 -53.79 -26.37
N ASP A 431 -19.48 -53.76 -25.38
CA ASP A 431 -18.17 -53.08 -25.46
C ASP A 431 -17.05 -53.97 -26.07
N PRO A 432 -16.04 -53.37 -26.73
CA PRO A 432 -14.72 -53.98 -26.98
C PRO A 432 -13.57 -53.11 -26.39
N PRO A 433 -12.29 -53.56 -26.36
CA PRO A 433 -11.77 -54.34 -25.22
C PRO A 433 -10.54 -53.71 -24.52
N ASN A 434 -10.05 -54.40 -23.48
CA ASN A 434 -8.96 -53.99 -22.57
C ASN A 434 -7.65 -53.48 -23.23
N SER A 435 -7.05 -52.49 -22.58
CA SER A 435 -5.65 -52.05 -22.74
C SER A 435 -4.84 -52.29 -21.44
N PRO A 436 -3.49 -52.29 -21.47
CA PRO A 436 -2.69 -53.00 -20.46
C PRO A 436 -2.56 -52.27 -19.11
N LYS A 437 -2.32 -53.06 -18.06
CA LYS A 437 -2.05 -52.60 -16.69
C LYS A 437 -0.58 -52.18 -16.50
N ASP A 438 -0.38 -51.41 -15.44
CA ASP A 438 0.89 -51.19 -14.73
C ASP A 438 1.97 -50.33 -15.42
N LEU A 439 1.69 -49.02 -15.45
CA LEU A 439 2.71 -47.96 -15.37
C LEU A 439 2.42 -47.09 -14.13
N PRO A 440 3.40 -46.81 -13.25
CA PRO A 440 3.17 -46.03 -12.03
C PRO A 440 2.93 -44.55 -12.36
N LYS A 441 1.73 -44.04 -12.04
CA LYS A 441 1.41 -42.61 -12.10
C LYS A 441 2.15 -41.84 -11.01
N TYR A 442 3.29 -41.25 -11.35
CA TYR A 442 3.80 -40.06 -10.67
C TYR A 442 3.47 -38.81 -11.48
N ALA A 443 3.32 -37.67 -10.78
CA ALA A 443 2.88 -36.35 -11.30
C ALA A 443 1.39 -36.25 -11.75
N SER A 444 0.49 -36.04 -10.79
CA SER A 444 -0.72 -35.20 -10.97
C SER A 444 -1.52 -34.94 -9.67
N ASP A 445 -1.28 -35.68 -8.58
CA ASP A 445 -2.17 -35.69 -7.41
C ASP A 445 -1.65 -34.88 -6.18
N LEU A 446 -1.15 -33.67 -6.42
CA LEU A 446 -0.81 -32.68 -5.40
C LEU A 446 -1.73 -31.45 -5.52
N GLY A 447 -2.92 -31.51 -4.88
CA GLY A 447 -3.79 -30.33 -4.77
C GLY A 447 -5.30 -30.56 -4.62
N ALA A 448 -5.79 -31.80 -4.67
CA ALA A 448 -7.22 -32.10 -4.48
C ALA A 448 -7.61 -32.17 -2.99
N GLU A 449 -7.71 -31.03 -2.32
CA GLU A 449 -8.29 -30.98 -0.96
C GLU A 449 -9.73 -31.52 -0.97
N LYS A 450 -9.95 -32.67 -0.31
CA LYS A 450 -11.30 -33.17 -0.03
C LYS A 450 -12.03 -32.17 0.88
N HIS A 451 -12.94 -31.39 0.31
CA HIS A 451 -13.77 -30.48 1.09
C HIS A 451 -14.52 -31.24 2.21
N PRO A 452 -14.38 -30.86 3.49
CA PRO A 452 -15.02 -31.54 4.59
C PRO A 452 -16.55 -31.44 4.51
N SER A 453 -17.25 -32.42 5.08
CA SER A 453 -18.72 -32.41 5.10
C SER A 453 -19.23 -31.20 5.90
N ARG A 454 -20.45 -30.72 5.61
CA ARG A 454 -21.05 -29.58 6.34
C ARG A 454 -21.16 -29.81 7.86
N ALA A 455 -21.26 -31.07 8.30
CA ALA A 455 -21.26 -31.43 9.70
C ALA A 455 -19.86 -31.34 10.32
N GLN A 456 -18.84 -31.87 9.62
CA GLN A 456 -17.43 -31.77 10.04
C GLN A 456 -16.96 -30.31 10.12
N GLN A 457 -17.31 -29.48 9.13
CA GLN A 457 -16.98 -28.05 9.17
C GLN A 457 -17.58 -27.36 10.40
N ARG A 458 -18.87 -27.58 10.70
CA ARG A 458 -19.52 -27.02 11.91
C ARG A 458 -18.81 -27.46 13.21
N GLN A 459 -18.32 -28.68 13.27
CA GLN A 459 -17.57 -29.19 14.42
C GLN A 459 -16.22 -28.47 14.58
N LYS A 460 -15.49 -28.24 13.47
CA LYS A 460 -14.26 -27.42 13.45
C LYS A 460 -14.54 -25.97 13.85
N ASP A 461 -15.54 -25.34 13.24
CA ASP A 461 -15.96 -23.96 13.51
C ASP A 461 -16.26 -23.76 15.02
N TRP A 462 -16.96 -24.71 15.64
CA TRP A 462 -17.25 -24.69 17.07
C TRP A 462 -16.01 -24.88 17.95
N ALA A 463 -15.08 -25.76 17.54
CA ALA A 463 -13.81 -25.93 18.24
C ALA A 463 -12.96 -24.65 18.21
N ILE A 464 -12.94 -23.93 17.09
CA ILE A 464 -12.30 -22.62 16.94
C ILE A 464 -12.93 -21.60 17.91
N ILE A 465 -14.26 -21.45 17.90
CA ILE A 465 -14.98 -20.54 18.82
C ILE A 465 -14.67 -20.88 20.28
N LYS A 466 -14.68 -22.18 20.65
CA LYS A 466 -14.36 -22.63 22.01
C LYS A 466 -12.92 -22.27 22.43
N ARG A 467 -11.95 -22.39 21.53
CA ARG A 467 -10.55 -21.96 21.78
C ARG A 467 -10.45 -20.44 21.98
N LEU A 468 -11.18 -19.65 21.21
CA LEU A 468 -11.18 -18.19 21.35
C LEU A 468 -11.85 -17.71 22.65
N LEU A 469 -12.93 -18.37 23.10
CA LEU A 469 -13.59 -18.06 24.36
C LEU A 469 -12.64 -18.18 25.57
N VAL A 470 -11.71 -19.14 25.56
CA VAL A 470 -10.68 -19.28 26.61
C VAL A 470 -9.72 -18.08 26.65
N ASN A 471 -9.45 -17.43 25.50
CA ASN A 471 -8.65 -16.21 25.47
C ASN A 471 -9.43 -14.95 25.88
N ILE A 472 -10.78 -14.96 25.80
CA ILE A 472 -11.64 -13.89 26.32
C ILE A 472 -11.80 -14.02 27.85
N TRP A 473 -11.90 -15.25 28.36
CA TRP A 473 -11.97 -15.56 29.80
C TRP A 473 -10.76 -16.39 30.27
N PRO A 474 -9.55 -15.79 30.33
CA PRO A 474 -8.34 -16.52 30.67
C PRO A 474 -8.39 -17.10 32.10
N PRO A 475 -7.82 -18.29 32.34
CA PRO A 475 -7.47 -18.75 33.69
C PRO A 475 -6.38 -17.84 34.29
N GLY A 476 -6.55 -17.44 35.54
CA GLY A 476 -5.54 -16.70 36.32
C GLY A 476 -5.52 -15.17 36.19
N ASP A 477 -6.06 -14.56 35.13
CA ASP A 477 -6.01 -13.10 34.94
C ASP A 477 -7.30 -12.40 35.40
N TRP A 478 -7.29 -11.91 36.64
CA TRP A 478 -8.43 -11.18 37.23
C TRP A 478 -8.69 -9.82 36.59
N ASN A 479 -7.66 -9.16 36.04
CA ASN A 479 -7.79 -7.86 35.38
C ASN A 479 -8.54 -7.95 34.04
N VAL A 480 -8.46 -9.10 33.35
CA VAL A 480 -9.30 -9.37 32.17
C VAL A 480 -10.72 -9.73 32.59
N ARG A 481 -10.88 -10.62 33.57
CA ARG A 481 -12.20 -11.09 34.04
C ARG A 481 -13.08 -9.95 34.56
N SER A 482 -12.53 -9.06 35.38
CA SER A 482 -13.26 -7.90 35.90
C SER A 482 -13.73 -6.95 34.80
N ARG A 483 -12.93 -6.74 33.75
CA ARG A 483 -13.33 -5.96 32.55
C ARG A 483 -14.44 -6.64 31.75
N VAL A 484 -14.41 -7.98 31.62
CA VAL A 484 -15.49 -8.73 30.97
C VAL A 484 -16.79 -8.63 31.77
N ILE A 485 -16.73 -8.76 33.10
CA ILE A 485 -17.90 -8.57 33.99
C ILE A 485 -18.46 -7.15 33.88
N LEU A 486 -17.60 -6.13 33.96
CA LEU A 486 -17.98 -4.72 33.76
C LEU A 486 -18.66 -4.53 32.40
N GLY A 487 -18.09 -5.10 31.35
CA GLY A 487 -18.68 -5.09 30.01
C GLY A 487 -20.08 -5.70 29.96
N PHE A 488 -20.29 -6.88 30.55
CA PHE A 488 -21.64 -7.46 30.65
C PHE A 488 -22.63 -6.56 31.41
N GLY A 489 -22.17 -5.86 32.46
CA GLY A 489 -22.97 -4.84 33.15
C GLY A 489 -23.36 -3.67 32.22
N LEU A 490 -22.38 -3.07 31.54
CA LEU A 490 -22.61 -1.96 30.59
C LEU A 490 -23.57 -2.37 29.45
N LEU A 491 -23.43 -3.59 28.93
CA LEU A 491 -24.34 -4.17 27.93
C LEU A 491 -25.79 -4.23 28.45
N LEU A 492 -25.98 -4.80 29.64
CA LEU A 492 -27.31 -4.97 30.22
C LEU A 492 -27.96 -3.60 30.50
N THR A 493 -27.24 -2.67 31.13
CA THR A 493 -27.74 -1.31 31.40
C THR A 493 -28.06 -0.55 30.11
N GLY A 494 -27.17 -0.59 29.11
CA GLY A 494 -27.40 0.07 27.83
C GLY A 494 -28.63 -0.46 27.08
N LYS A 495 -28.88 -1.78 27.11
CA LYS A 495 -30.06 -2.38 26.48
C LYS A 495 -31.35 -2.12 27.24
N ILE A 496 -31.33 -2.14 28.57
CA ILE A 496 -32.49 -1.72 29.39
C ILE A 496 -32.87 -0.28 29.07
N LEU A 497 -31.90 0.64 29.02
CA LEU A 497 -32.15 2.04 28.65
C LEU A 497 -32.70 2.18 27.22
N ASN A 498 -32.16 1.45 26.23
CA ASN A 498 -32.64 1.52 24.85
C ASN A 498 -34.13 1.12 24.72
N VAL A 499 -34.54 0.11 25.48
CA VAL A 499 -35.91 -0.41 25.50
C VAL A 499 -36.86 0.47 26.34
N GLN A 500 -36.35 1.28 27.27
CA GLN A 500 -37.13 2.31 27.96
C GLN A 500 -37.44 3.53 27.08
N VAL A 501 -36.62 3.85 26.06
CA VAL A 501 -36.82 5.02 25.19
C VAL A 501 -38.22 5.06 24.54
N PRO A 502 -38.76 3.96 23.94
CA PRO A 502 -40.14 3.91 23.46
C PRO A 502 -41.20 4.10 24.56
N MET A 503 -40.98 3.60 25.77
CA MET A 503 -41.93 3.75 26.89
C MET A 503 -42.01 5.19 27.38
N LEU A 504 -40.86 5.86 27.48
CA LEU A 504 -40.81 7.28 27.81
C LEU A 504 -41.47 8.12 26.71
N PHE A 505 -41.28 7.76 25.43
CA PHE A 505 -41.92 8.46 24.32
C PHE A 505 -43.46 8.26 24.31
N LYS A 506 -43.95 7.05 24.63
CA LYS A 506 -45.38 6.82 24.93
C LYS A 506 -45.87 7.79 26.00
N ASN A 507 -45.20 7.83 27.15
CA ASN A 507 -45.66 8.62 28.30
C ASN A 507 -45.71 10.13 27.97
N VAL A 508 -44.78 10.63 27.14
CA VAL A 508 -44.84 12.01 26.63
C VAL A 508 -46.12 12.23 25.83
N ILE A 509 -46.45 11.35 24.88
CA ILE A 509 -47.65 11.47 24.03
C ILE A 509 -48.93 11.40 24.86
N ASP A 510 -49.04 10.44 25.77
CA ASP A 510 -50.24 10.30 26.61
C ASP A 510 -50.41 11.48 27.57
N SER A 511 -49.32 12.05 28.10
CA SER A 511 -49.37 13.23 28.97
C SER A 511 -49.82 14.51 28.26
N LEU A 512 -49.64 14.58 26.94
CA LEU A 512 -50.07 15.70 26.10
C LEU A 512 -51.50 15.52 25.57
N ASN A 513 -52.14 14.37 25.79
CA ASN A 513 -53.47 14.03 25.31
C ASN A 513 -54.60 14.32 26.33
N ILE A 514 -54.31 15.12 27.36
CA ILE A 514 -55.22 15.54 28.43
C ILE A 514 -55.40 17.07 28.35
N GLU A 515 -56.56 17.61 28.70
CA GLU A 515 -56.77 19.07 28.79
C GLU A 515 -55.88 19.69 29.88
N LEU A 516 -54.77 20.30 29.45
CA LEU A 516 -53.76 20.87 30.33
C LEU A 516 -54.19 22.25 30.83
N THR A 517 -54.68 22.31 32.07
CA THR A 517 -55.01 23.56 32.76
C THR A 517 -53.77 24.16 33.45
N GLY A 518 -53.26 25.26 32.87
CA GLY A 518 -52.24 26.14 33.47
C GLY A 518 -50.81 25.96 32.93
N ASP A 519 -50.20 27.07 32.50
CA ASP A 519 -48.91 27.13 31.78
C ASP A 519 -47.72 26.44 32.50
N THR A 520 -47.74 26.39 33.84
CA THR A 520 -46.66 25.76 34.63
C THR A 520 -46.72 24.23 34.64
N THR A 521 -47.90 23.62 34.46
CA THR A 521 -48.08 22.17 34.57
C THR A 521 -47.47 21.43 33.36
N VAL A 522 -47.59 22.04 32.17
CA VAL A 522 -47.10 21.47 30.90
C VAL A 522 -45.58 21.29 30.92
N TRP A 523 -44.85 22.36 31.28
CA TRP A 523 -43.39 22.35 31.31
C TRP A 523 -42.81 21.40 32.35
N VAL A 524 -43.45 21.28 33.52
CA VAL A 524 -42.98 20.38 34.58
C VAL A 524 -43.24 18.91 34.22
N LEU A 525 -44.44 18.56 33.72
CA LEU A 525 -44.79 17.16 33.43
C LEU A 525 -44.22 16.68 32.09
N ALA A 526 -44.57 17.35 30.98
CA ALA A 526 -44.10 16.93 29.65
C ALA A 526 -42.60 17.21 29.46
N GLY A 527 -42.09 18.34 29.98
CA GLY A 527 -40.67 18.69 29.90
C GLY A 527 -39.77 17.70 30.63
N SER A 528 -40.15 17.25 31.83
CA SER A 528 -39.37 16.23 32.56
C SER A 528 -39.40 14.85 31.89
N LEU A 529 -40.52 14.44 31.29
CA LEU A 529 -40.62 13.21 30.50
C LEU A 529 -39.79 13.28 29.20
N ILE A 530 -39.77 14.43 28.51
CA ILE A 530 -38.93 14.66 27.32
C ILE A 530 -37.44 14.65 27.68
N LEU A 531 -37.04 15.29 28.80
CA LEU A 531 -35.68 15.21 29.32
C LEU A 531 -35.31 13.77 29.71
N GLY A 532 -36.23 13.01 30.29
CA GLY A 532 -36.08 11.58 30.57
C GLY A 532 -35.84 10.76 29.31
N TYR A 533 -36.67 10.96 28.26
CA TYR A 533 -36.51 10.34 26.94
C TYR A 533 -35.13 10.64 26.34
N GLY A 534 -34.72 11.91 26.34
CA GLY A 534 -33.41 12.33 25.82
C GLY A 534 -32.25 11.71 26.61
N SER A 535 -32.34 11.73 27.94
CA SER A 535 -31.33 11.16 28.84
C SER A 535 -31.21 9.65 28.70
N ALA A 536 -32.33 8.92 28.60
CA ALA A 536 -32.33 7.48 28.36
C ALA A 536 -31.72 7.11 27.00
N ARG A 537 -32.01 7.91 25.95
CA ARG A 537 -31.46 7.72 24.61
C ARG A 537 -29.95 7.99 24.56
N ILE A 538 -29.49 9.10 25.15
CA ILE A 538 -28.06 9.42 25.28
C ILE A 538 -27.35 8.35 26.13
N GLY A 539 -27.96 7.95 27.25
CA GLY A 539 -27.46 6.90 28.13
C GLY A 539 -27.30 5.56 27.40
N ALA A 540 -28.31 5.09 26.67
CA ALA A 540 -28.24 3.85 25.90
C ALA A 540 -27.06 3.83 24.91
N THR A 541 -26.82 4.94 24.20
CA THR A 541 -25.65 5.10 23.32
C THR A 541 -24.35 5.13 24.13
N LEU A 542 -24.28 5.92 25.21
CA LEU A 542 -23.09 6.05 26.06
C LEU A 542 -22.66 4.69 26.66
N PHE A 543 -23.59 3.93 27.23
CA PHE A 543 -23.31 2.59 27.76
C PHE A 543 -22.87 1.61 26.67
N THR A 544 -23.39 1.73 25.45
CA THR A 544 -22.97 0.93 24.29
C THR A 544 -21.54 1.28 23.83
N GLU A 545 -21.16 2.56 23.81
CA GLU A 545 -19.79 2.95 23.45
C GLU A 545 -18.77 2.68 24.58
N LEU A 546 -19.17 2.80 25.84
CA LEU A 546 -18.35 2.37 26.98
C LEU A 546 -18.11 0.85 26.95
N LEU A 547 -19.14 0.06 26.61
CA LEU A 547 -19.02 -1.38 26.37
C LEU A 547 -17.96 -1.67 25.28
N ASN A 548 -18.07 -0.99 24.12
CA ASN A 548 -17.11 -1.12 23.02
C ASN A 548 -15.67 -0.81 23.49
N ALA A 549 -15.48 0.30 24.22
CA ALA A 549 -14.17 0.74 24.70
C ALA A 549 -13.54 -0.21 25.74
N VAL A 550 -14.33 -0.73 26.69
CA VAL A 550 -13.86 -1.69 27.71
C VAL A 550 -13.44 -3.00 27.05
N PHE A 551 -14.25 -3.55 26.14
CA PHE A 551 -13.93 -4.81 25.46
C PHE A 551 -12.88 -4.68 24.36
N ALA A 552 -12.67 -3.51 23.75
CA ALA A 552 -11.61 -3.30 22.76
C ALA A 552 -10.23 -3.70 23.32
N ASN A 553 -9.94 -3.34 24.57
CA ASN A 553 -8.73 -3.73 25.28
C ASN A 553 -8.60 -5.25 25.47
N VAL A 554 -9.71 -5.96 25.75
CA VAL A 554 -9.73 -7.42 25.91
C VAL A 554 -9.49 -8.10 24.55
N GLY A 555 -10.21 -7.66 23.51
CA GLY A 555 -10.09 -8.20 22.15
C GLY A 555 -8.68 -8.00 21.56
N GLN A 556 -8.13 -6.79 21.63
CA GLN A 556 -6.78 -6.50 21.12
C GLN A 556 -5.69 -7.28 21.88
N ARG A 557 -5.83 -7.51 23.19
CA ARG A 557 -4.90 -8.34 23.95
C ARG A 557 -4.94 -9.81 23.50
N ALA A 558 -6.12 -10.36 23.23
CA ALA A 558 -6.27 -11.71 22.68
C ALA A 558 -5.65 -11.83 21.27
N VAL A 559 -5.91 -10.85 20.39
CA VAL A 559 -5.32 -10.80 19.03
C VAL A 559 -3.79 -10.72 19.09
N ARG A 560 -3.22 -9.82 19.91
CA ARG A 560 -1.77 -9.71 20.11
C ARG A 560 -1.15 -11.02 20.59
N LYS A 561 -1.80 -11.72 21.52
CA LYS A 561 -1.33 -13.00 22.05
C LYS A 561 -1.25 -14.05 20.94
N VAL A 562 -2.36 -14.30 20.23
CA VAL A 562 -2.39 -15.31 19.16
C VAL A 562 -1.45 -14.97 18.01
N ALA A 563 -1.37 -13.69 17.61
CA ALA A 563 -0.45 -13.24 16.57
C ALA A 563 1.02 -13.54 16.92
N ARG A 564 1.41 -13.27 18.19
CA ARG A 564 2.76 -13.59 18.69
C ARG A 564 3.00 -15.10 18.71
N GLU A 565 2.08 -15.87 19.27
CA GLU A 565 2.19 -17.33 19.38
C GLU A 565 2.31 -18.00 17.99
N THR A 566 1.56 -17.54 16.99
CA THR A 566 1.74 -18.03 15.60
C THR A 566 3.08 -17.62 15.01
N PHE A 567 3.53 -16.37 15.19
CA PHE A 567 4.80 -15.91 14.65
C PHE A 567 6.00 -16.66 15.28
N GLU A 568 5.96 -16.84 16.59
CA GLU A 568 6.91 -17.64 17.37
C GLU A 568 6.93 -19.10 16.88
N HIS A 569 5.77 -19.73 16.71
CA HIS A 569 5.65 -21.09 16.18
C HIS A 569 6.26 -21.22 14.78
N LEU A 570 5.96 -20.28 13.88
CA LEU A 570 6.49 -20.28 12.51
C LEU A 570 8.01 -20.16 12.46
N LEU A 571 8.66 -19.43 13.38
CA LEU A 571 10.13 -19.35 13.44
C LEU A 571 10.81 -20.65 13.91
N HIS A 572 10.06 -21.55 14.55
CA HIS A 572 10.55 -22.86 15.00
C HIS A 572 10.27 -23.99 13.99
N LEU A 573 9.57 -23.72 12.89
CA LEU A 573 9.36 -24.71 11.83
C LEU A 573 10.64 -24.97 11.03
N ASP A 574 10.67 -26.12 10.37
CA ASP A 574 11.84 -26.61 9.64
C ASP A 574 12.04 -25.89 8.30
N LEU A 575 13.26 -25.93 7.76
CA LEU A 575 13.59 -25.20 6.53
C LEU A 575 12.80 -25.72 5.31
N LYS A 576 12.39 -26.99 5.29
CA LYS A 576 11.54 -27.55 4.22
C LYS A 576 10.17 -26.87 4.18
N PHE A 577 9.57 -26.61 5.33
CA PHE A 577 8.31 -25.86 5.42
C PHE A 577 8.46 -24.48 4.78
N HIS A 578 9.50 -23.72 5.15
CA HIS A 578 9.73 -22.38 4.60
C HIS A 578 10.06 -22.37 3.10
N LEU A 579 10.81 -23.34 2.58
CA LEU A 579 11.11 -23.43 1.15
C LEU A 579 9.93 -23.90 0.31
N SER A 580 9.01 -24.70 0.86
CA SER A 580 7.81 -25.18 0.17
C SER A 580 6.64 -24.17 0.15
N ARG A 581 6.74 -23.06 0.88
CA ARG A 581 5.67 -22.06 1.04
C ARG A 581 6.16 -20.67 0.63
N GLN A 582 5.36 -19.98 -0.18
CA GLN A 582 5.60 -18.57 -0.47
C GLN A 582 5.46 -17.72 0.82
N THR A 583 6.50 -16.98 1.21
CA THR A 583 6.54 -16.14 2.42
C THR A 583 5.36 -15.13 2.48
N GLY A 584 5.01 -14.55 1.34
CA GLY A 584 3.84 -13.66 1.21
C GLY A 584 2.49 -14.37 1.38
N GLY A 585 2.43 -15.70 1.19
CA GLY A 585 1.27 -16.53 1.53
C GLY A 585 1.11 -16.71 3.04
N LEU A 586 2.20 -17.03 3.74
CA LEU A 586 2.22 -17.17 5.21
C LEU A 586 1.86 -15.86 5.91
N THR A 587 2.48 -14.74 5.49
CA THR A 587 2.18 -13.42 6.04
C THR A 587 0.69 -13.05 5.89
N ARG A 588 0.10 -13.34 4.72
CA ARG A 588 -1.35 -13.16 4.47
C ARG A 588 -2.24 -14.12 5.25
N ALA A 589 -1.75 -15.28 5.68
CA ALA A 589 -2.49 -16.18 6.55
C ALA A 589 -2.54 -15.65 8.00
N ILE A 590 -1.41 -15.13 8.50
CA ILE A 590 -1.35 -14.49 9.84
C ILE A 590 -2.27 -13.26 9.88
N ASP A 591 -2.15 -12.36 8.90
CA ASP A 591 -2.95 -11.13 8.84
C ASP A 591 -4.45 -11.41 8.70
N ARG A 592 -4.86 -12.31 7.79
CA ARG A 592 -6.28 -12.68 7.65
C ARG A 592 -6.82 -13.42 8.87
N GLY A 593 -6.05 -14.36 9.44
CA GLY A 593 -6.46 -15.09 10.63
C GLY A 593 -6.67 -14.17 11.84
N THR A 594 -5.75 -13.24 12.09
CA THR A 594 -5.85 -12.28 13.21
C THR A 594 -6.97 -11.25 13.01
N LYS A 595 -7.21 -10.78 11.78
CA LYS A 595 -8.40 -10.00 11.42
C LYS A 595 -9.69 -10.80 11.61
N GLY A 596 -9.68 -12.08 11.25
CA GLY A 596 -10.80 -13.01 11.49
C GLY A 596 -11.14 -13.15 12.97
N ILE A 597 -10.15 -13.34 13.85
CA ILE A 597 -10.32 -13.37 15.31
C ILE A 597 -11.02 -12.09 15.79
N THR A 598 -10.51 -10.94 15.35
CA THR A 598 -11.05 -9.62 15.70
C THR A 598 -12.52 -9.51 15.30
N PHE A 599 -12.84 -9.88 14.06
CA PHE A 599 -14.19 -9.81 13.51
C PHE A 599 -15.18 -10.71 14.24
N ILE A 600 -14.80 -11.96 14.54
CA ILE A 600 -15.68 -12.91 15.26
C ILE A 600 -15.98 -12.40 16.66
N LEU A 601 -14.94 -11.96 17.39
CA LEU A 601 -15.07 -11.45 18.75
C LEU A 601 -16.01 -10.24 18.80
N GLN A 602 -15.81 -9.27 17.90
CA GLN A 602 -16.68 -8.09 17.78
C GLN A 602 -18.11 -8.47 17.36
N SER A 603 -18.27 -9.38 16.40
CA SER A 603 -19.60 -9.77 15.90
C SER A 603 -20.42 -10.52 16.95
N VAL A 604 -19.81 -11.44 17.70
CA VAL A 604 -20.50 -12.19 18.75
C VAL A 604 -20.86 -11.26 19.92
N LEU A 605 -19.89 -10.50 20.44
CA LEU A 605 -20.07 -9.71 21.66
C LEU A 605 -20.87 -8.41 21.47
N PHE A 606 -20.70 -7.71 20.33
CA PHE A 606 -21.31 -6.39 20.12
C PHE A 606 -22.53 -6.41 19.19
N ARG A 607 -22.76 -7.50 18.45
CA ARG A 607 -23.88 -7.59 17.49
C ARG A 607 -24.83 -8.73 17.83
N ILE A 608 -24.36 -9.98 17.80
CA ILE A 608 -25.24 -11.16 17.94
C ILE A 608 -25.84 -11.25 19.33
N VAL A 609 -25.03 -11.27 20.40
CA VAL A 609 -25.54 -11.38 21.78
C VAL A 609 -26.41 -10.17 22.17
N PRO A 610 -26.03 -8.90 21.90
CA PRO A 610 -26.87 -7.75 22.22
C PRO A 610 -28.18 -7.72 21.45
N THR A 611 -28.22 -8.17 20.19
CA THR A 611 -29.45 -8.22 19.39
C THR A 611 -30.38 -9.34 19.87
N ALA A 612 -29.84 -10.50 20.22
CA ALA A 612 -30.64 -11.59 20.79
C ALA A 612 -31.26 -11.18 22.14
N LEU A 613 -30.49 -10.54 23.00
CA LEU A 613 -30.96 -9.97 24.28
C LEU A 613 -32.10 -8.95 24.05
N GLU A 614 -31.93 -8.05 23.09
CA GLU A 614 -32.90 -7.00 22.75
C GLU A 614 -34.21 -7.57 22.18
N ILE A 615 -34.13 -8.54 21.25
CA ILE A 615 -35.32 -9.27 20.75
C ILE A 615 -36.05 -9.95 21.92
N SER A 616 -35.33 -10.61 22.83
CA SER A 616 -35.93 -11.26 24.00
C SER A 616 -36.64 -10.26 24.92
N MET A 617 -36.05 -9.08 25.18
CA MET A 617 -36.70 -8.02 25.96
C MET A 617 -37.96 -7.49 25.27
N VAL A 618 -37.88 -7.15 23.97
CA VAL A 618 -39.01 -6.60 23.21
C VAL A 618 -40.17 -7.61 23.17
N CYS A 619 -39.91 -8.88 22.84
CA CYS A 619 -40.95 -9.91 22.86
C CYS A 619 -41.58 -10.09 24.26
N GLY A 620 -40.78 -10.05 25.32
CA GLY A 620 -41.29 -10.13 26.70
C GLY A 620 -42.20 -8.95 27.07
N ILE A 621 -41.81 -7.73 26.68
CA ILE A 621 -42.59 -6.50 26.92
C ILE A 621 -43.89 -6.50 26.14
N LEU A 622 -43.86 -6.88 24.86
CA LEU A 622 -45.08 -6.98 24.04
C LEU A 622 -46.04 -8.03 24.60
N THR A 623 -45.52 -9.20 25.00
CA THR A 623 -46.32 -10.25 25.66
C THR A 623 -46.98 -9.75 26.94
N TYR A 624 -46.25 -8.99 27.76
CA TYR A 624 -46.73 -8.50 29.06
C TYR A 624 -47.74 -7.34 28.94
N LYS A 625 -47.58 -6.44 27.95
CA LYS A 625 -48.43 -5.24 27.81
C LYS A 625 -49.61 -5.37 26.86
N PHE A 626 -49.45 -6.13 25.76
CA PHE A 626 -50.40 -6.12 24.65
C PHE A 626 -50.96 -7.50 24.32
N GLY A 627 -50.23 -8.56 24.65
CA GLY A 627 -50.63 -9.94 24.38
C GLY A 627 -49.53 -10.73 23.66
N TRP A 628 -49.67 -12.05 23.66
CA TRP A 628 -48.73 -12.98 23.04
C TRP A 628 -48.74 -12.88 21.50
N ASP A 629 -49.82 -12.38 20.92
CA ASP A 629 -50.05 -12.16 19.49
C ASP A 629 -49.06 -11.14 18.90
N TYR A 630 -48.85 -10.00 19.56
CA TYR A 630 -47.83 -9.02 19.17
C TYR A 630 -46.41 -9.64 19.20
N ALA A 631 -46.09 -10.39 20.25
CA ALA A 631 -44.80 -11.07 20.37
C ALA A 631 -44.63 -12.19 19.33
N ALA A 632 -45.71 -12.89 18.97
CA ALA A 632 -45.71 -13.91 17.92
C ALA A 632 -45.46 -13.29 16.54
N ILE A 633 -46.06 -12.13 16.23
CA ILE A 633 -45.80 -11.40 14.98
C ILE A 633 -44.33 -10.96 14.92
N VAL A 634 -43.79 -10.39 16.00
CA VAL A 634 -42.36 -10.04 16.05
C VAL A 634 -41.48 -11.27 15.86
N ALA A 635 -41.70 -12.35 16.61
CA ALA A 635 -40.90 -13.57 16.51
C ALA A 635 -40.95 -14.19 15.09
N ALA A 636 -42.15 -14.29 14.49
CA ALA A 636 -42.31 -14.76 13.12
C ALA A 636 -41.58 -13.86 12.11
N THR A 637 -41.65 -12.54 12.30
CA THR A 637 -40.93 -11.56 11.47
C THR A 637 -39.42 -11.71 11.59
N MET A 638 -38.88 -11.87 12.80
CA MET A 638 -37.45 -12.08 13.03
C MET A 638 -36.96 -13.38 12.38
N VAL A 639 -37.74 -14.46 12.45
CA VAL A 639 -37.45 -15.74 11.80
C VAL A 639 -37.49 -15.61 10.28
N ALA A 640 -38.56 -15.02 9.72
CA ALA A 640 -38.70 -14.81 8.28
C ALA A 640 -37.58 -13.92 7.71
N TYR A 641 -37.27 -12.80 8.38
CA TYR A 641 -36.19 -11.89 8.02
C TYR A 641 -34.83 -12.60 8.06
N THR A 642 -34.53 -13.36 9.12
CA THR A 642 -33.28 -14.10 9.27
C THR A 642 -33.14 -15.18 8.20
N TRP A 643 -34.19 -15.97 7.98
CA TRP A 643 -34.23 -17.03 6.97
C TRP A 643 -34.02 -16.45 5.56
N PHE A 644 -34.79 -15.42 5.18
CA PHE A 644 -34.67 -14.76 3.89
C PHE A 644 -33.26 -14.16 3.71
N THR A 645 -32.76 -13.44 4.71
CA THR A 645 -31.45 -12.80 4.67
C THR A 645 -30.33 -13.82 4.49
N VAL A 646 -30.30 -14.89 5.28
CA VAL A 646 -29.26 -15.94 5.20
C VAL A 646 -29.37 -16.73 3.89
N ARG A 647 -30.59 -17.11 3.47
CA ARG A 647 -30.85 -17.87 2.23
C ARG A 647 -30.44 -17.09 0.98
N THR A 648 -30.79 -15.81 0.91
CA THR A 648 -30.44 -14.90 -0.19
C THR A 648 -28.96 -14.54 -0.16
N THR A 649 -28.38 -14.27 1.02
CA THR A 649 -26.93 -14.01 1.18
C THR A 649 -26.08 -15.21 0.75
N SER A 650 -26.46 -16.43 1.15
CA SER A 650 -25.71 -17.64 0.76
C SER A 650 -25.75 -17.88 -0.74
N TRP A 651 -26.86 -17.57 -1.42
CA TRP A 651 -26.97 -17.65 -2.88
C TRP A 651 -26.07 -16.61 -3.56
N ARG A 652 -26.23 -15.33 -3.26
CA ARG A 652 -25.47 -14.24 -3.92
C ARG A 652 -23.97 -14.23 -3.61
N THR A 653 -23.53 -14.92 -2.56
CA THR A 653 -22.10 -15.09 -2.25
C THR A 653 -21.34 -15.75 -3.42
N GLN A 654 -22.01 -16.55 -4.26
CA GLN A 654 -21.40 -17.13 -5.46
C GLN A 654 -20.96 -16.04 -6.47
N PHE A 655 -21.78 -15.02 -6.72
CA PHE A 655 -21.47 -13.96 -7.68
C PHE A 655 -20.22 -13.16 -7.29
N ARG A 656 -20.00 -13.00 -5.97
CA ARG A 656 -18.76 -12.38 -5.48
C ARG A 656 -17.55 -13.31 -5.54
N ARG A 657 -17.73 -14.63 -5.41
CA ARG A 657 -16.65 -15.59 -5.68
C ARG A 657 -16.26 -15.58 -7.16
N ASP A 658 -17.24 -15.51 -8.06
CA ASP A 658 -17.02 -15.46 -9.50
C ASP A 658 -16.33 -14.14 -9.90
N ALA A 659 -16.77 -13.00 -9.34
CA ALA A 659 -16.10 -11.71 -9.50
C ALA A 659 -14.65 -11.76 -9.01
N ASN A 660 -14.39 -12.15 -7.75
CA ASN A 660 -13.04 -12.25 -7.21
C ASN A 660 -12.14 -13.23 -8.01
N LYS A 661 -12.71 -14.28 -8.62
CA LYS A 661 -11.97 -15.22 -9.48
C LYS A 661 -11.64 -14.61 -10.84
N ALA A 662 -12.49 -13.76 -11.40
CA ALA A 662 -12.21 -13.01 -12.62
C ALA A 662 -11.20 -11.88 -12.37
N ASP A 663 -11.36 -11.15 -11.26
CA ASP A 663 -10.45 -10.09 -10.78
C ASP A 663 -9.03 -10.62 -10.56
N ASN A 664 -8.87 -11.72 -9.80
CA ASN A 664 -7.57 -12.37 -9.62
C ASN A 664 -6.92 -12.78 -10.96
N LYS A 665 -7.71 -13.23 -11.95
CA LYS A 665 -7.17 -13.58 -13.27
C LYS A 665 -6.75 -12.36 -14.08
N ALA A 666 -7.53 -11.27 -14.03
CA ALA A 666 -7.16 -10.00 -14.63
C ALA A 666 -5.86 -9.47 -14.00
N ALA A 667 -5.76 -9.50 -12.67
CA ALA A 667 -4.57 -9.11 -11.93
C ALA A 667 -3.35 -10.00 -12.25
N THR A 668 -3.50 -11.33 -12.36
CA THR A 668 -2.40 -12.21 -12.79
C THR A 668 -1.92 -11.86 -14.19
N VAL A 669 -2.82 -11.72 -15.18
CA VAL A 669 -2.42 -11.31 -16.54
C VAL A 669 -1.69 -9.97 -16.50
N ALA A 670 -2.26 -8.94 -15.85
CA ALA A 670 -1.62 -7.63 -15.78
C ALA A 670 -0.23 -7.67 -15.11
N VAL A 671 -0.05 -8.45 -14.05
CA VAL A 671 1.26 -8.62 -13.38
C VAL A 671 2.24 -9.37 -14.29
N ASP A 672 1.82 -10.44 -14.95
CA ASP A 672 2.67 -11.22 -15.84
C ASP A 672 3.09 -10.39 -17.07
N SER A 673 2.17 -9.62 -17.68
CA SER A 673 2.50 -8.72 -18.80
C SER A 673 3.45 -7.57 -18.40
N LEU A 674 3.38 -7.10 -17.14
CA LEU A 674 4.25 -6.02 -16.63
C LEU A 674 5.63 -6.51 -16.17
N ILE A 675 5.72 -7.70 -15.54
CA ILE A 675 7.00 -8.33 -15.21
C ILE A 675 7.74 -8.68 -16.51
N ASN A 676 7.03 -9.20 -17.50
CA ASN A 676 7.60 -9.58 -18.79
C ASN A 676 7.46 -8.47 -19.85
N TYR A 677 7.44 -7.20 -19.43
CA TYR A 677 7.22 -6.04 -20.31
C TYR A 677 8.15 -6.03 -21.53
N GLU A 678 9.44 -6.34 -21.33
CA GLU A 678 10.42 -6.46 -22.40
C GLU A 678 10.05 -7.55 -23.41
N ALA A 679 9.59 -8.72 -22.96
CA ALA A 679 9.15 -9.78 -23.87
C ALA A 679 7.89 -9.37 -24.66
N VAL A 680 6.90 -8.74 -24.00
CA VAL A 680 5.69 -8.23 -24.67
C VAL A 680 6.06 -7.22 -25.76
N LYS A 681 7.07 -6.36 -25.52
CA LYS A 681 7.60 -5.40 -26.49
C LYS A 681 8.44 -6.04 -27.59
N ASN A 682 9.34 -6.96 -27.26
CA ASN A 682 10.22 -7.64 -28.23
C ASN A 682 9.41 -8.46 -29.26
N PHE A 683 8.21 -8.93 -28.90
CA PHE A 683 7.29 -9.65 -29.78
C PHE A 683 6.09 -8.82 -30.28
N ASN A 684 6.01 -7.51 -30.00
CA ASN A 684 4.89 -6.61 -30.37
C ASN A 684 3.48 -7.17 -30.03
N ASN A 685 3.37 -7.85 -28.89
CA ASN A 685 2.18 -8.62 -28.50
C ASN A 685 1.20 -7.84 -27.58
N GLU A 686 1.32 -6.52 -27.46
CA GLU A 686 0.46 -5.72 -26.56
C GLU A 686 -1.03 -5.93 -26.85
N LYS A 687 -1.42 -6.05 -28.12
CA LYS A 687 -2.81 -6.28 -28.53
C LYS A 687 -3.35 -7.65 -28.06
N PHE A 688 -2.49 -8.64 -27.90
CA PHE A 688 -2.87 -9.95 -27.37
C PHE A 688 -3.07 -9.88 -25.85
N GLU A 689 -2.10 -9.31 -25.13
CA GLU A 689 -2.16 -9.12 -23.68
C GLU A 689 -3.38 -8.27 -23.26
N ILE A 690 -3.64 -7.15 -23.96
CA ILE A 690 -4.81 -6.30 -23.72
C ILE A 690 -6.12 -7.08 -23.89
N ARG A 691 -6.26 -7.94 -24.92
CA ARG A 691 -7.46 -8.77 -25.13
C ARG A 691 -7.63 -9.83 -24.04
N GLN A 692 -6.53 -10.40 -23.55
CA GLN A 692 -6.57 -11.40 -22.47
C GLN A 692 -6.95 -10.76 -21.13
N TYR A 693 -6.46 -9.55 -20.86
CA TYR A 693 -6.86 -8.74 -19.70
C TYR A 693 -8.34 -8.32 -19.77
N ASP A 694 -8.77 -7.74 -20.90
CA ASP A 694 -10.16 -7.29 -21.14
C ASP A 694 -11.18 -8.44 -21.01
N LYS A 695 -10.87 -9.62 -21.55
CA LYS A 695 -11.66 -10.85 -21.38
C LYS A 695 -11.92 -11.22 -19.92
N HIS A 696 -10.97 -10.93 -19.01
CA HIS A 696 -11.15 -11.14 -17.58
C HIS A 696 -11.90 -9.99 -16.92
N LEU A 697 -11.69 -8.75 -17.35
CA LEU A 697 -12.48 -7.58 -16.91
C LEU A 697 -13.97 -7.72 -17.27
N ALA A 698 -14.32 -8.13 -18.49
CA ALA A 698 -15.72 -8.34 -18.90
C ALA A 698 -16.40 -9.46 -18.07
N SER A 699 -15.65 -10.49 -17.68
CA SER A 699 -16.14 -11.53 -16.77
C SER A 699 -16.32 -11.02 -15.34
N TYR A 700 -15.48 -10.07 -14.91
CA TYR A 700 -15.61 -9.39 -13.61
C TYR A 700 -16.83 -8.45 -13.61
N GLU A 701 -16.98 -7.60 -14.63
CA GLU A 701 -18.10 -6.67 -14.81
C GLU A 701 -19.46 -7.41 -14.74
N LYS A 702 -19.64 -8.45 -15.55
CA LYS A 702 -20.85 -9.29 -15.59
C LYS A 702 -21.16 -9.94 -14.24
N SER A 703 -20.14 -10.21 -13.43
CA SER A 703 -20.30 -10.75 -12.07
C SER A 703 -20.60 -9.63 -11.06
N SER A 704 -19.99 -8.47 -11.21
CA SER A 704 -20.19 -7.27 -10.39
C SER A 704 -21.61 -6.73 -10.48
N VAL A 705 -22.18 -6.63 -11.70
CA VAL A 705 -23.59 -6.25 -11.90
C VAL A 705 -24.54 -7.20 -11.15
N LYS A 706 -24.24 -8.50 -11.10
CA LYS A 706 -25.01 -9.48 -10.30
C LYS A 706 -24.85 -9.29 -8.79
N ILE A 707 -23.71 -8.79 -8.31
CA ILE A 707 -23.52 -8.44 -6.89
C ILE A 707 -24.43 -7.26 -6.52
N THR A 708 -24.46 -6.20 -7.33
CA THR A 708 -25.27 -4.99 -7.07
C THR A 708 -26.77 -5.26 -7.19
N THR A 709 -27.22 -5.91 -8.26
CA THR A 709 -28.64 -6.27 -8.44
C THR A 709 -29.15 -7.23 -7.37
N SER A 710 -28.33 -8.21 -6.93
CA SER A 710 -28.69 -9.06 -5.77
C SER A 710 -28.62 -8.34 -4.42
N LEU A 711 -28.01 -7.14 -4.33
CA LEU A 711 -28.11 -6.27 -3.14
C LEU A 711 -29.47 -5.59 -3.10
N ALA A 712 -29.90 -4.99 -4.22
CA ALA A 712 -31.22 -4.39 -4.34
C ALA A 712 -32.32 -5.40 -3.98
N PHE A 713 -32.27 -6.62 -4.53
CA PHE A 713 -33.23 -7.68 -4.20
C PHE A 713 -33.24 -8.04 -2.71
N LEU A 714 -32.07 -8.15 -2.06
CA LEU A 714 -31.98 -8.42 -0.62
C LEU A 714 -32.61 -7.28 0.20
N ASN A 715 -32.22 -6.04 -0.08
CA ASN A 715 -32.69 -4.86 0.65
C ASN A 715 -34.20 -4.68 0.47
N SER A 716 -34.73 -4.80 -0.75
CA SER A 716 -36.17 -4.70 -1.02
C SER A 716 -36.97 -5.80 -0.31
N GLY A 717 -36.49 -7.05 -0.30
CA GLY A 717 -37.16 -8.14 0.43
C GLY A 717 -37.11 -7.97 1.95
N GLN A 718 -35.99 -7.48 2.50
CA GLN A 718 -35.87 -7.11 3.91
C GLN A 718 -36.85 -5.99 4.31
N SER A 719 -36.93 -4.93 3.50
CA SER A 719 -37.87 -3.83 3.68
C SER A 719 -39.32 -4.30 3.58
N ALA A 720 -39.66 -5.17 2.62
CA ALA A 720 -41.01 -5.70 2.47
C ALA A 720 -41.47 -6.54 3.68
N ILE A 721 -40.60 -7.42 4.19
CA ILE A 721 -40.87 -8.22 5.40
C ILE A 721 -41.09 -7.30 6.61
N TYR A 722 -40.19 -6.33 6.80
CA TYR A 722 -40.24 -5.41 7.93
C TYR A 722 -41.48 -4.49 7.87
N SER A 723 -41.71 -3.80 6.76
CA SER A 723 -42.84 -2.87 6.59
C SER A 723 -44.18 -3.60 6.62
N GLY A 724 -44.27 -4.82 6.10
CA GLY A 724 -45.48 -5.66 6.22
C GLY A 724 -45.82 -5.97 7.67
N ALA A 725 -44.83 -6.47 8.44
CA ALA A 725 -45.01 -6.75 9.86
C ALA A 725 -45.37 -5.50 10.68
N LEU A 726 -44.69 -4.38 10.42
CA LEU A 726 -44.97 -3.10 11.07
C LEU A 726 -46.41 -2.63 10.76
N THR A 727 -46.85 -2.72 9.51
CA THR A 727 -48.21 -2.34 9.09
C THR A 727 -49.27 -3.19 9.80
N VAL A 728 -49.06 -4.50 9.92
CA VAL A 728 -49.98 -5.40 10.65
C VAL A 728 -50.04 -5.04 12.14
N MET A 729 -48.90 -4.83 12.80
CA MET A 729 -48.88 -4.45 14.22
C MET A 729 -49.48 -3.06 14.46
N MET A 730 -49.26 -2.10 13.55
CA MET A 730 -49.88 -0.78 13.59
C MET A 730 -51.40 -0.86 13.42
N PHE A 731 -51.90 -1.74 12.56
CA PHE A 731 -53.33 -1.95 12.37
C PHE A 731 -53.98 -2.58 13.62
N LEU A 732 -53.36 -3.63 14.19
CA LEU A 732 -53.83 -4.24 15.44
C LEU A 732 -53.83 -3.25 16.60
N ALA A 733 -52.77 -2.45 16.73
CA ALA A 733 -52.69 -1.42 17.77
C ALA A 733 -53.74 -0.32 17.56
N ALA A 734 -53.99 0.10 16.32
CA ALA A 734 -55.06 1.05 16.00
C ALA A 734 -56.46 0.49 16.33
N GLN A 735 -56.73 -0.79 16.07
CA GLN A 735 -57.94 -1.46 16.53
C GLN A 735 -58.04 -1.50 18.07
N GLY A 736 -56.92 -1.75 18.76
CA GLY A 736 -56.83 -1.68 20.22
C GLY A 736 -57.17 -0.29 20.78
N VAL A 737 -56.75 0.78 20.09
CA VAL A 737 -57.10 2.17 20.44
C VAL A 737 -58.59 2.45 20.21
N VAL A 738 -59.14 2.04 19.07
CA VAL A 738 -60.59 2.21 18.78
C VAL A 738 -61.46 1.44 19.78
N ASN A 739 -61.02 0.27 20.23
CA ASN A 739 -61.71 -0.54 21.23
C ASN A 739 -61.53 -0.03 22.69
N GLY A 740 -60.76 1.05 22.91
CA GLY A 740 -60.49 1.60 24.25
C GLY A 740 -59.48 0.81 25.10
N ASN A 741 -58.85 -0.23 24.54
CA ASN A 741 -57.90 -1.10 25.24
C ASN A 741 -56.45 -0.58 25.19
N MET A 742 -56.15 0.37 24.30
CA MET A 742 -54.80 0.94 24.10
C MET A 742 -54.86 2.46 23.97
N THR A 743 -53.76 3.14 24.31
CA THR A 743 -53.61 4.58 24.17
C THR A 743 -52.97 4.97 22.82
N ILE A 744 -53.05 6.25 22.44
CA ILE A 744 -52.33 6.76 21.26
C ILE A 744 -50.80 6.62 21.45
N GLY A 745 -50.29 6.75 22.68
CA GLY A 745 -48.89 6.49 22.98
C GLY A 745 -48.49 5.00 22.85
N ASP A 746 -49.39 4.04 23.10
CA ASP A 746 -49.12 2.61 22.86
C ASP A 746 -48.88 2.29 21.39
N LEU A 747 -49.62 2.93 20.48
CA LEU A 747 -49.43 2.81 19.04
C LEU A 747 -47.99 3.18 18.64
N VAL A 748 -47.48 4.28 19.21
CA VAL A 748 -46.12 4.76 18.98
C VAL A 748 -45.07 3.89 19.68
N MET A 749 -45.37 3.35 20.86
CA MET A 749 -44.50 2.41 21.56
C MET A 749 -44.28 1.12 20.75
N VAL A 750 -45.34 0.52 20.22
CA VAL A 750 -45.26 -0.69 19.39
C VAL A 750 -44.46 -0.41 18.12
N ASN A 751 -44.76 0.68 17.41
CA ASN A 751 -43.99 1.12 16.24
C ASN A 751 -42.48 1.24 16.54
N GLN A 752 -42.13 1.96 17.61
CA GLN A 752 -40.74 2.29 17.91
C GLN A 752 -39.93 1.09 18.43
N LEU A 753 -40.52 0.22 19.26
CA LEU A 753 -39.88 -1.02 19.73
C LEU A 753 -39.56 -1.95 18.55
N VAL A 754 -40.51 -2.12 17.63
CA VAL A 754 -40.32 -2.94 16.42
C VAL A 754 -39.27 -2.32 15.50
N PHE A 755 -39.28 -0.99 15.35
CA PHE A 755 -38.30 -0.28 14.53
C PHE A 755 -36.86 -0.41 15.04
N GLN A 756 -36.65 -0.34 16.37
CA GLN A 756 -35.33 -0.54 16.97
C GLN A 756 -34.70 -1.89 16.58
N LEU A 757 -35.50 -2.96 16.47
CA LEU A 757 -35.02 -4.29 16.07
C LEU A 757 -34.50 -4.34 14.62
N SER A 758 -35.00 -3.48 13.72
CA SER A 758 -34.58 -3.48 12.30
C SER A 758 -33.13 -3.05 12.08
N LEU A 759 -32.66 -2.09 12.89
CA LEU A 759 -31.34 -1.44 12.74
C LEU A 759 -30.15 -2.42 12.82
N PRO A 760 -30.02 -3.30 13.84
CA PRO A 760 -28.94 -4.29 13.88
C PRO A 760 -29.11 -5.38 12.80
N LEU A 761 -30.34 -5.72 12.43
CA LEU A 761 -30.65 -6.80 11.49
C LEU A 761 -30.26 -6.49 10.05
N ASN A 762 -30.25 -5.21 9.65
CA ASN A 762 -29.76 -4.78 8.33
C ASN A 762 -28.33 -5.25 8.03
N PHE A 763 -27.50 -5.43 9.07
CA PHE A 763 -26.11 -5.91 8.92
C PHE A 763 -25.98 -7.45 8.93
N LEU A 764 -27.05 -8.20 9.22
CA LEU A 764 -27.02 -9.65 9.48
C LEU A 764 -26.43 -10.47 8.31
N GLY A 765 -26.74 -10.11 7.05
CA GLY A 765 -26.19 -10.78 5.88
C GLY A 765 -24.67 -10.60 5.76
N THR A 766 -24.17 -9.40 6.03
CA THR A 766 -22.74 -9.10 6.07
C THR A 766 -22.06 -9.85 7.22
N ILE A 767 -22.63 -9.82 8.42
CA ILE A 767 -22.12 -10.53 9.61
C ILE A 767 -22.02 -12.03 9.35
N TYR A 768 -23.07 -12.67 8.84
CA TYR A 768 -23.07 -14.11 8.52
C TYR A 768 -21.94 -14.49 7.54
N ARG A 769 -21.78 -13.72 6.47
CA ARG A 769 -20.76 -13.96 5.44
C ARG A 769 -19.35 -13.74 5.99
N GLU A 770 -19.13 -12.69 6.78
CA GLU A 770 -17.81 -12.33 7.33
C GLU A 770 -17.40 -13.23 8.48
N MET A 771 -18.35 -13.67 9.30
CA MET A 771 -18.14 -14.69 10.32
C MET A 771 -17.68 -16.00 9.65
N ARG A 772 -18.36 -16.44 8.58
CA ARG A 772 -17.96 -17.63 7.82
C ARG A 772 -16.57 -17.50 7.17
N GLN A 773 -16.26 -16.34 6.60
CA GLN A 773 -14.92 -16.09 6.04
C GLN A 773 -13.84 -16.09 7.13
N SER A 774 -14.12 -15.43 8.25
CA SER A 774 -13.23 -15.36 9.42
C SER A 774 -12.95 -16.74 10.01
N LEU A 775 -13.97 -17.63 10.09
CA LEU A 775 -13.79 -19.02 10.52
C LEU A 775 -12.79 -19.77 9.62
N LEU A 776 -12.89 -19.60 8.29
CA LEU A 776 -11.95 -20.22 7.34
C LEU A 776 -10.54 -19.63 7.41
N ASP A 777 -10.42 -18.30 7.51
CA ASP A 777 -9.11 -17.65 7.66
C ASP A 777 -8.41 -18.02 8.98
N MET A 778 -9.19 -18.25 10.04
CA MET A 778 -8.69 -18.79 11.31
C MET A 778 -8.40 -20.29 11.26
N GLU A 779 -9.16 -21.09 10.49
CA GLU A 779 -8.83 -22.50 10.27
C GLU A 779 -7.45 -22.62 9.63
N VAL A 780 -7.14 -21.84 8.60
CA VAL A 780 -5.80 -21.77 8.02
C VAL A 780 -4.75 -21.36 9.06
N LEU A 781 -5.03 -20.36 9.91
CA LEU A 781 -4.13 -19.93 10.97
C LEU A 781 -3.84 -21.02 12.01
N PHE A 782 -4.87 -21.75 12.45
CA PHE A 782 -4.72 -22.81 13.44
C PHE A 782 -4.11 -24.09 12.85
N ASN A 783 -4.39 -24.42 11.59
CA ASN A 783 -3.74 -25.54 10.92
C ASN A 783 -2.21 -25.33 10.83
N LEU A 784 -1.74 -24.10 10.61
CA LEU A 784 -0.30 -23.76 10.68
C LEU A 784 0.32 -24.06 12.07
N GLN A 785 -0.46 -23.98 13.15
CA GLN A 785 -0.01 -24.32 14.50
C GLN A 785 -0.15 -25.82 14.81
N THR A 786 -1.15 -26.52 14.25
CA THR A 786 -1.47 -27.91 14.65
C THR A 786 -0.98 -28.99 13.70
N GLU A 787 -0.87 -28.72 12.40
CA GLU A 787 -0.47 -29.72 11.39
C GLU A 787 1.06 -29.72 11.15
N HIS A 788 1.73 -28.64 11.52
CA HIS A 788 3.17 -28.49 11.43
C HIS A 788 3.71 -28.22 12.84
N THR A 789 4.32 -29.23 13.47
CA THR A 789 5.00 -29.07 14.77
C THR A 789 6.49 -28.88 14.54
N PRO A 790 7.13 -27.89 15.20
CA PRO A 790 8.58 -27.79 15.29
C PRO A 790 9.25 -29.13 15.65
N PRO A 791 10.35 -29.53 15.00
CA PRO A 791 11.14 -30.67 15.46
C PRO A 791 11.65 -30.40 16.89
N PRO A 792 11.22 -31.14 17.92
CA PRO A 792 11.65 -30.87 19.28
C PRO A 792 13.08 -31.37 19.52
N ASP A 793 13.78 -30.72 20.44
CA ASP A 793 15.00 -31.30 21.01
C ASP A 793 14.67 -32.65 21.70
N LYS A 794 15.60 -33.59 21.64
CA LYS A 794 15.46 -34.91 22.27
C LYS A 794 15.30 -34.74 23.78
N SER A 795 14.44 -35.53 24.42
CA SER A 795 14.24 -35.44 25.88
C SER A 795 15.57 -35.65 26.62
N GLY A 796 15.98 -34.67 27.43
CA GLY A 796 17.28 -34.68 28.11
C GLY A 796 18.48 -34.20 27.28
N ALA A 797 18.27 -33.58 26.11
CA ALA A 797 19.34 -33.03 25.28
C ALA A 797 20.19 -32.01 26.05
N LYS A 798 21.52 -32.14 25.92
CA LYS A 798 22.51 -31.29 26.60
C LYS A 798 23.01 -30.17 25.67
N PRO A 799 23.50 -29.04 26.20
CA PRO A 799 24.24 -28.08 25.38
C PRO A 799 25.56 -28.68 24.89
N LEU A 800 25.98 -28.31 23.68
CA LEU A 800 27.26 -28.70 23.08
C LEU A 800 28.45 -28.26 23.96
N ALA A 801 29.32 -29.21 24.32
CA ALA A 801 30.57 -28.94 25.05
C ALA A 801 31.78 -29.05 24.12
N LEU A 802 32.34 -27.92 23.70
CA LEU A 802 33.49 -27.89 22.79
C LEU A 802 34.83 -28.17 23.49
N LYS A 803 35.68 -28.93 22.82
CA LYS A 803 37.08 -29.23 23.20
C LYS A 803 38.08 -28.79 22.12
N GLY A 804 37.66 -28.76 20.85
CA GLY A 804 38.48 -28.31 19.72
C GLY A 804 37.69 -27.99 18.43
N GLY A 805 36.42 -28.41 18.32
CA GLY A 805 35.57 -28.17 17.15
C GLY A 805 35.88 -29.10 15.98
N SER A 806 36.31 -30.33 16.23
CA SER A 806 36.40 -31.40 15.22
C SER A 806 35.00 -31.81 14.76
N ILE A 807 34.83 -32.09 13.47
CA ILE A 807 33.53 -32.47 12.88
C ILE A 807 33.70 -33.78 12.12
N ARG A 808 32.85 -34.77 12.39
CA ARG A 808 32.93 -36.12 11.78
C ARG A 808 31.57 -36.53 11.22
N PHE A 809 31.54 -36.86 9.93
CA PHE A 809 30.39 -37.46 9.24
C PHE A 809 30.64 -38.96 9.12
N GLU A 810 29.65 -39.78 9.48
CA GLU A 810 29.72 -41.25 9.41
C GLU A 810 28.54 -41.83 8.62
N ASN A 811 28.84 -42.40 7.46
CA ASN A 811 27.93 -43.14 6.58
C ASN A 811 26.61 -42.40 6.34
N VAL A 812 26.73 -41.09 6.12
CA VAL A 812 25.60 -40.17 6.02
C VAL A 812 24.91 -40.34 4.68
N ARG A 813 23.64 -40.73 4.73
CA ARG A 813 22.74 -40.82 3.58
C ARG A 813 21.69 -39.73 3.68
N PHE A 814 21.52 -38.94 2.63
CA PHE A 814 20.57 -37.83 2.63
C PHE A 814 20.12 -37.43 1.23
N GLY A 815 18.89 -36.92 1.11
CA GLY A 815 18.37 -36.21 -0.06
C GLY A 815 17.13 -35.41 0.32
N TYR A 816 16.86 -34.29 -0.35
CA TYR A 816 15.67 -33.46 -0.05
C TYR A 816 14.35 -34.17 -0.40
N HIS A 817 14.40 -35.11 -1.34
CA HIS A 817 13.32 -36.04 -1.67
C HIS A 817 13.86 -37.47 -1.59
N PRO A 818 13.10 -38.47 -1.08
CA PRO A 818 13.57 -39.86 -0.99
C PRO A 818 14.04 -40.43 -2.33
N ASP A 819 13.37 -40.09 -3.43
CA ASP A 819 13.67 -40.59 -4.78
C ASP A 819 14.90 -39.93 -5.42
N ARG A 820 15.44 -38.86 -4.82
CA ARG A 820 16.65 -38.17 -5.28
C ARG A 820 17.65 -38.03 -4.13
N PRO A 821 18.33 -39.12 -3.73
CA PRO A 821 19.46 -39.03 -2.82
C PRO A 821 20.55 -38.12 -3.38
N ILE A 822 21.22 -37.41 -2.48
CA ILE A 822 22.39 -36.57 -2.75
C ILE A 822 23.63 -37.22 -2.17
N PHE A 823 23.54 -37.77 -0.96
CA PHE A 823 24.60 -38.53 -0.30
C PHE A 823 24.17 -39.98 -0.14
N HIS A 824 25.03 -40.91 -0.54
CA HIS A 824 24.79 -42.36 -0.47
C HIS A 824 25.36 -42.96 0.82
N SER A 825 26.66 -42.75 1.08
CA SER A 825 27.33 -43.12 2.33
C SER A 825 28.49 -42.17 2.67
N LEU A 826 28.18 -40.88 2.82
CA LEU A 826 29.18 -39.83 3.02
C LEU A 826 29.88 -39.96 4.38
N SER A 827 31.20 -40.13 4.35
CA SER A 827 32.08 -40.24 5.52
C SER A 827 33.33 -39.40 5.35
N PHE A 828 33.60 -38.49 6.29
CA PHE A 828 34.84 -37.69 6.34
C PHE A 828 35.02 -37.04 7.73
N THR A 829 36.22 -36.53 8.01
CA THR A 829 36.52 -35.79 9.24
C THR A 829 37.21 -34.46 8.94
N VAL A 830 36.73 -33.39 9.56
CA VAL A 830 37.32 -32.06 9.60
C VAL A 830 38.10 -31.94 10.91
N PRO A 831 39.45 -31.85 10.89
CA PRO A 831 40.24 -31.75 12.11
C PRO A 831 39.99 -30.45 12.87
N ALA A 832 40.08 -30.50 14.20
CA ALA A 832 39.94 -29.35 15.08
C ALA A 832 40.96 -28.23 14.74
N GLY A 833 40.49 -26.99 14.60
CA GLY A 833 41.33 -25.82 14.41
C GLY A 833 42.06 -25.73 13.06
N LYS A 834 41.64 -26.50 12.05
CA LYS A 834 42.20 -26.49 10.69
C LYS A 834 41.29 -25.77 9.67
N LYS A 835 41.90 -25.26 8.59
CA LYS A 835 41.23 -24.71 7.40
C LYS A 835 41.00 -25.85 6.40
N VAL A 836 39.75 -26.27 6.23
CA VAL A 836 39.38 -27.38 5.34
C VAL A 836 38.51 -26.88 4.19
N ALA A 837 38.84 -27.28 2.96
CA ALA A 837 38.09 -26.93 1.77
C ALA A 837 37.21 -28.10 1.28
N LEU A 838 35.99 -27.79 0.84
CA LEU A 838 35.10 -28.71 0.16
C LEU A 838 34.96 -28.25 -1.30
N VAL A 839 35.46 -29.04 -2.24
CA VAL A 839 35.49 -28.73 -3.67
C VAL A 839 34.86 -29.85 -4.49
N GLY A 840 34.65 -29.64 -5.78
CA GLY A 840 34.09 -30.64 -6.70
C GLY A 840 33.08 -30.05 -7.67
N PRO A 841 32.57 -30.85 -8.64
CA PRO A 841 31.66 -30.37 -9.68
C PRO A 841 30.35 -29.76 -9.16
N SER A 842 29.63 -29.05 -10.03
CA SER A 842 28.29 -28.56 -9.72
C SER A 842 27.32 -29.72 -9.45
N GLY A 843 26.53 -29.60 -8.38
CA GLY A 843 25.55 -30.62 -7.98
C GLY A 843 26.07 -31.75 -7.09
N CYS A 844 27.37 -31.87 -6.79
CA CYS A 844 27.91 -32.95 -5.94
C CYS A 844 27.56 -32.86 -4.43
N GLY A 845 26.77 -31.86 -4.03
CA GLY A 845 26.15 -31.79 -2.70
C GLY A 845 26.83 -30.90 -1.67
N LYS A 846 27.95 -30.23 -1.98
CA LYS A 846 28.77 -29.40 -1.05
C LYS A 846 27.96 -28.60 -0.02
N SER A 847 27.09 -27.66 -0.45
CA SER A 847 26.30 -26.79 0.45
C SER A 847 25.22 -27.53 1.26
N THR A 848 24.97 -28.81 0.96
CA THR A 848 24.12 -29.69 1.78
C THR A 848 24.84 -30.15 3.05
N VAL A 849 26.18 -30.22 3.05
CA VAL A 849 26.99 -30.51 4.25
C VAL A 849 26.71 -29.47 5.35
N PHE A 850 26.69 -28.19 4.99
CA PHE A 850 26.30 -27.11 5.91
C PHE A 850 24.90 -27.31 6.48
N ARG A 851 23.92 -27.59 5.60
CA ARG A 851 22.50 -27.73 5.99
C ARG A 851 22.25 -28.89 6.95
N LEU A 852 23.04 -29.97 6.85
CA LEU A 852 23.03 -31.07 7.81
C LEU A 852 23.76 -30.70 9.11
N LEU A 853 24.96 -30.12 9.03
CA LEU A 853 25.74 -29.71 10.21
C LEU A 853 25.02 -28.68 11.09
N PHE A 854 24.34 -27.71 10.46
CA PHE A 854 23.53 -26.69 11.14
C PHE A 854 22.13 -27.21 11.57
N ARG A 855 21.86 -28.49 11.30
CA ARG A 855 20.62 -29.22 11.60
C ARG A 855 19.39 -28.45 11.10
N PHE A 856 19.42 -28.05 9.82
CA PHE A 856 18.22 -27.66 9.06
C PHE A 856 17.47 -28.89 8.52
N TYR A 857 18.20 -29.98 8.31
CA TYR A 857 17.68 -31.30 7.98
C TYR A 857 18.40 -32.36 8.80
N ASP A 858 17.69 -33.44 9.10
CA ASP A 858 18.27 -34.65 9.66
C ASP A 858 18.61 -35.64 8.52
N PRO A 859 19.74 -36.37 8.58
CA PRO A 859 20.08 -37.40 7.60
C PRO A 859 19.14 -38.61 7.69
N ALA A 860 18.92 -39.30 6.57
CA ALA A 860 18.07 -40.49 6.51
C ALA A 860 18.73 -41.72 7.16
N SER A 861 20.06 -41.81 7.09
CA SER A 861 20.88 -42.73 7.88
C SER A 861 22.28 -42.15 8.08
N GLY A 862 23.06 -42.75 8.98
CA GLY A 862 24.37 -42.23 9.39
C GLY A 862 24.30 -41.28 10.58
N ARG A 863 25.43 -40.67 10.94
CA ARG A 863 25.57 -39.80 12.11
C ARG A 863 26.53 -38.65 11.83
N ILE A 864 26.34 -37.53 12.53
CA ILE A 864 27.20 -36.35 12.47
C ILE A 864 27.60 -35.97 13.89
N PHE A 865 28.89 -35.77 14.12
CA PHE A 865 29.47 -35.47 15.42
C PHE A 865 30.21 -34.14 15.40
N ILE A 866 30.17 -33.43 16.54
CA ILE A 866 31.06 -32.32 16.86
C ILE A 866 31.77 -32.68 18.18
N ASP A 867 33.10 -32.76 18.18
CA ASP A 867 33.90 -33.25 19.33
C ASP A 867 33.30 -34.49 19.99
N ASP A 868 33.11 -35.53 19.16
CA ASP A 868 32.54 -36.85 19.48
C ASP A 868 31.11 -36.84 20.06
N GLN A 869 30.42 -35.69 20.10
CA GLN A 869 29.03 -35.58 20.50
C GLN A 869 28.11 -35.57 19.26
N ASN A 870 27.13 -36.48 19.23
CA ASN A 870 26.16 -36.58 18.14
C ASN A 870 25.21 -35.37 18.15
N ILE A 871 25.13 -34.62 17.05
CA ILE A 871 24.34 -33.37 16.97
C ILE A 871 22.83 -33.56 17.14
N HIS A 872 22.32 -34.80 17.00
CA HIS A 872 20.90 -35.13 17.27
C HIS A 872 20.57 -35.22 18.77
N GLU A 873 21.58 -35.38 19.62
CA GLU A 873 21.41 -35.57 21.08
C GLU A 873 21.70 -34.27 21.86
N LEU A 874 22.04 -33.21 21.13
CA LEU A 874 22.34 -31.88 21.64
C LEU A 874 21.18 -30.91 21.38
N GLN A 875 21.13 -29.85 22.17
CA GLN A 875 20.22 -28.73 21.98
C GLN A 875 20.57 -27.97 20.71
N VAL A 876 19.61 -27.83 19.78
CA VAL A 876 19.85 -27.19 18.46
C VAL A 876 20.41 -25.77 18.59
N ASP A 877 19.91 -24.97 19.55
CA ASP A 877 20.41 -23.61 19.78
C ASP A 877 21.91 -23.59 20.14
N SER A 878 22.37 -24.50 21.00
CA SER A 878 23.78 -24.58 21.40
C SER A 878 24.71 -24.88 20.22
N VAL A 879 24.28 -25.77 19.31
CA VAL A 879 25.02 -26.12 18.09
C VAL A 879 25.05 -24.93 17.13
N ARG A 880 23.90 -24.28 16.87
CA ARG A 880 23.81 -23.11 15.99
C ARG A 880 24.53 -21.88 16.53
N ARG A 881 24.66 -21.75 17.86
CA ARG A 881 25.45 -20.70 18.52
C ARG A 881 26.94 -20.89 18.26
N ALA A 882 27.43 -22.13 18.27
CA ALA A 882 28.84 -22.47 18.02
C ALA A 882 29.31 -22.33 16.56
N ILE A 883 28.40 -22.20 15.59
CA ILE A 883 28.72 -22.16 14.16
C ILE A 883 28.47 -20.76 13.57
N GLY A 884 29.49 -20.15 12.98
CA GLY A 884 29.39 -18.94 12.14
C GLY A 884 29.26 -19.27 10.67
N VAL A 885 28.52 -18.46 9.92
CA VAL A 885 28.21 -18.72 8.52
C VAL A 885 28.29 -17.45 7.71
N VAL A 886 29.13 -17.45 6.67
CA VAL A 886 29.11 -16.46 5.58
C VAL A 886 28.48 -17.16 4.38
N PRO A 887 27.19 -16.89 4.07
CA PRO A 887 26.51 -17.49 2.93
C PRO A 887 26.88 -16.76 1.63
N GLN A 888 26.74 -17.47 0.50
CA GLN A 888 26.88 -16.95 -0.86
C GLN A 888 26.09 -15.65 -1.04
N ASP A 889 24.76 -15.75 -0.91
CA ASP A 889 23.85 -14.63 -0.86
C ASP A 889 23.63 -14.18 0.59
N THR A 890 24.17 -13.01 0.92
CA THR A 890 23.97 -12.40 2.24
C THR A 890 22.64 -11.63 2.29
N PRO A 891 21.65 -12.06 3.11
CA PRO A 891 20.41 -11.31 3.29
C PRO A 891 20.67 -10.03 4.10
N MET A 892 20.04 -8.94 3.68
CA MET A 892 20.08 -7.64 4.37
C MET A 892 18.70 -7.30 4.91
N PHE A 893 18.61 -7.04 6.22
CA PHE A 893 17.38 -6.59 6.84
C PHE A 893 17.10 -5.14 6.43
N HIS A 894 15.81 -4.80 6.30
CA HIS A 894 15.32 -3.42 6.12
C HIS A 894 15.52 -2.58 7.37
N ALA A 895 16.77 -2.28 7.68
CA ALA A 895 17.25 -1.56 8.84
C ALA A 895 18.54 -0.81 8.44
N ASP A 896 19.15 -0.09 9.39
CA ASP A 896 20.44 0.54 9.15
C ASP A 896 21.61 -0.47 9.12
N ILE A 897 22.78 -0.01 8.67
CA ILE A 897 23.99 -0.83 8.61
C ILE A 897 24.43 -1.24 10.02
N MET A 898 24.32 -0.34 11.01
CA MET A 898 24.58 -0.62 12.43
C MET A 898 23.81 -1.86 12.92
N HIS A 899 22.48 -1.87 12.75
CA HIS A 899 21.63 -3.01 13.11
C HIS A 899 21.98 -4.26 12.31
N ASN A 900 22.26 -4.12 11.01
CA ASN A 900 22.62 -5.26 10.17
C ASN A 900 23.91 -5.95 10.62
N ILE A 901 24.93 -5.22 11.08
CA ILE A 901 26.15 -5.83 11.64
C ILE A 901 25.88 -6.36 13.05
N ARG A 902 25.20 -5.57 13.91
CA ARG A 902 24.78 -5.95 15.27
C ARG A 902 23.93 -7.23 15.32
N TYR A 903 23.27 -7.61 14.22
CA TYR A 903 22.55 -8.88 14.11
C TYR A 903 23.44 -10.12 14.38
N GLY A 904 24.77 -10.01 14.25
CA GLY A 904 25.70 -11.07 14.69
C GLY A 904 25.67 -11.35 16.19
N ARG A 905 25.48 -10.31 17.01
CA ARG A 905 25.36 -10.36 18.48
C ARG A 905 24.62 -9.11 18.98
N LEU A 906 23.33 -9.27 19.31
CA LEU A 906 22.40 -8.14 19.51
C LEU A 906 22.73 -7.25 20.72
N ASP A 907 23.44 -7.81 21.71
CA ASP A 907 23.94 -7.15 22.91
C ASP A 907 25.27 -6.39 22.72
N ALA A 908 25.86 -6.44 21.51
CA ALA A 908 27.12 -5.74 21.22
C ALA A 908 26.97 -4.21 21.13
N SER A 909 27.94 -3.50 21.71
CA SER A 909 27.99 -2.03 21.71
C SER A 909 28.30 -1.44 20.32
N ASP A 910 27.98 -0.15 20.13
CA ASP A 910 28.32 0.58 18.89
C ASP A 910 29.84 0.54 18.59
N ALA A 911 30.67 0.62 19.63
CA ALA A 911 32.13 0.55 19.49
C ALA A 911 32.62 -0.80 18.95
N GLU A 912 32.06 -1.91 19.46
CA GLU A 912 32.38 -3.26 18.97
C GLU A 912 31.90 -3.47 17.52
N VAL A 913 30.73 -2.92 17.16
CA VAL A 913 30.21 -2.97 15.78
C VAL A 913 31.13 -2.20 14.82
N VAL A 914 31.66 -1.05 15.22
CA VAL A 914 32.62 -0.28 14.43
C VAL A 914 33.98 -0.99 14.33
N ASP A 915 34.44 -1.65 15.39
CA ASP A 915 35.68 -2.44 15.36
C ASP A 915 35.60 -3.62 14.36
N VAL A 916 34.55 -4.44 14.43
CA VAL A 916 34.41 -5.55 13.48
C VAL A 916 34.21 -5.07 12.04
N ALA A 917 33.62 -3.90 11.83
CA ALA A 917 33.49 -3.29 10.50
C ALA A 917 34.84 -2.78 9.96
N LYS A 918 35.76 -2.33 10.83
CA LYS A 918 37.16 -2.03 10.47
C LYS A 918 37.89 -3.31 10.09
N ARG A 919 37.79 -4.36 10.92
CA ARG A 919 38.43 -5.67 10.70
C ARG A 919 37.92 -6.39 9.43
N ALA A 920 36.63 -6.23 9.10
CA ALA A 920 36.05 -6.71 7.86
C ALA A 920 36.33 -5.81 6.62
N ASN A 921 37.12 -4.74 6.79
CA ASN A 921 37.46 -3.77 5.75
C ASN A 921 36.24 -3.21 4.99
N VAL A 922 35.19 -2.83 5.73
CA VAL A 922 33.97 -2.19 5.21
C VAL A 922 33.68 -0.82 5.83
N HIS A 923 34.27 -0.53 7.00
CA HIS A 923 34.14 0.76 7.69
C HIS A 923 34.38 1.98 6.79
N GLY A 924 35.48 2.01 6.04
CA GLY A 924 35.82 3.14 5.16
C GLY A 924 34.88 3.30 3.96
N THR A 925 34.08 2.27 3.62
CA THR A 925 32.98 2.39 2.67
C THR A 925 31.74 2.97 3.36
N ILE A 926 31.43 2.49 4.57
CA ILE A 926 30.30 2.98 5.39
C ILE A 926 30.45 4.47 5.67
N GLU A 927 31.66 4.95 6.01
CA GLU A 927 31.92 6.38 6.27
C GLU A 927 31.77 7.29 5.04
N ARG A 928 31.81 6.74 3.82
CA ARG A 928 31.54 7.50 2.59
C ARG A 928 30.05 7.65 2.30
N LEU A 929 29.19 6.90 2.99
CA LEU A 929 27.75 6.99 2.83
C LEU A 929 27.21 8.24 3.56
N PRO A 930 26.23 8.98 3.01
CA PRO A 930 25.76 10.24 3.60
C PRO A 930 25.30 10.15 5.06
N ASP A 931 24.66 9.04 5.45
CA ASP A 931 24.17 8.78 6.82
C ASP A 931 25.10 7.80 7.59
N GLY A 932 26.27 7.47 7.05
CA GLY A 932 27.23 6.55 7.68
C GLY A 932 26.61 5.20 8.05
N TYR A 933 26.81 4.78 9.31
CA TYR A 933 26.23 3.55 9.86
C TYR A 933 24.70 3.57 9.97
N HIS A 934 24.05 4.74 9.94
CA HIS A 934 22.60 4.88 9.97
C HIS A 934 21.94 4.78 8.58
N THR A 935 22.75 4.65 7.52
CA THR A 935 22.25 4.38 6.16
C THR A 935 21.37 3.14 6.15
N THR A 936 20.11 3.28 5.71
CA THR A 936 19.15 2.16 5.64
C THR A 936 19.40 1.31 4.40
N VAL A 937 19.47 -0.02 4.56
CA VAL A 937 19.82 -0.99 3.49
C VAL A 937 18.73 -2.06 3.30
N GLY A 938 18.94 -2.98 2.35
CA GLY A 938 17.98 -4.01 1.93
C GLY A 938 17.15 -3.60 0.71
N GLU A 939 16.22 -4.46 0.24
CA GLU A 939 15.50 -4.28 -1.05
C GLU A 939 14.69 -2.97 -1.21
N ARG A 940 14.49 -2.22 -0.11
CA ARG A 940 13.75 -0.94 -0.04
C ARG A 940 14.62 0.22 0.48
N GLY A 941 15.90 -0.03 0.73
CA GLY A 941 16.89 0.95 1.17
C GLY A 941 17.96 1.17 0.10
N LEU A 942 19.14 1.62 0.51
CA LEU A 942 20.30 1.66 -0.37
C LEU A 942 20.69 0.23 -0.79
N MET A 943 20.76 0.01 -2.10
CA MET A 943 21.35 -1.20 -2.67
C MET A 943 22.86 -1.10 -2.58
N ILE A 944 23.45 -1.95 -1.73
CA ILE A 944 24.90 -2.17 -1.64
C ILE A 944 25.33 -3.30 -2.58
N SER A 945 26.56 -3.24 -3.07
CA SER A 945 27.17 -4.22 -3.97
C SER A 945 27.30 -5.61 -3.33
N GLY A 946 27.49 -6.65 -4.16
CA GLY A 946 27.72 -8.01 -3.68
C GLY A 946 28.88 -8.12 -2.69
N GLY A 947 29.99 -7.42 -2.97
CA GLY A 947 31.16 -7.42 -2.10
C GLY A 947 30.97 -6.67 -0.79
N GLU A 948 30.23 -5.56 -0.78
CA GLU A 948 29.86 -4.87 0.46
C GLU A 948 28.95 -5.74 1.32
N LYS A 949 27.98 -6.45 0.71
CA LYS A 949 27.13 -7.43 1.41
C LYS A 949 27.97 -8.54 2.04
N GLN A 950 28.91 -9.14 1.31
CA GLN A 950 29.76 -10.20 1.85
C GLN A 950 30.71 -9.70 2.95
N ARG A 951 31.32 -8.50 2.81
CA ARG A 951 32.10 -7.87 3.89
C ARG A 951 31.23 -7.60 5.15
N LEU A 952 29.96 -7.22 4.99
CA LEU A 952 29.03 -7.09 6.11
C LEU A 952 28.65 -8.44 6.75
N ALA A 953 28.56 -9.53 5.98
CA ALA A 953 28.42 -10.88 6.55
C ALA A 953 29.65 -11.31 7.35
N VAL A 954 30.85 -11.03 6.84
CA VAL A 954 32.10 -11.24 7.61
C VAL A 954 32.07 -10.43 8.91
N ALA A 955 31.64 -9.16 8.88
CA ALA A 955 31.47 -8.34 10.09
C ALA A 955 30.46 -8.93 11.10
N ARG A 956 29.32 -9.47 10.65
CA ARG A 956 28.35 -10.19 11.50
C ARG A 956 28.98 -11.42 12.17
N VAL A 957 29.74 -12.21 11.40
CA VAL A 957 30.38 -13.44 11.89
C VAL A 957 31.54 -13.13 12.84
N LEU A 958 32.32 -12.09 12.58
CA LEU A 958 33.32 -11.54 13.51
C LEU A 958 32.69 -11.14 14.86
N LEU A 959 31.54 -10.46 14.83
CA LEU A 959 30.85 -10.00 16.04
C LEU A 959 30.25 -11.15 16.85
N LYS A 960 29.79 -12.20 16.17
CA LYS A 960 29.34 -13.46 16.80
C LYS A 960 30.49 -14.23 17.45
N ASP A 961 31.72 -14.05 16.96
CA ASP A 961 32.95 -14.73 17.38
C ASP A 961 32.86 -16.26 17.57
N PRO A 962 32.31 -17.04 16.62
CA PRO A 962 32.09 -18.46 16.81
C PRO A 962 33.37 -19.30 16.60
N PRO A 963 33.50 -20.45 17.30
CA PRO A 963 34.65 -21.35 17.22
C PRO A 963 34.69 -22.22 15.95
N ILE A 964 33.53 -22.49 15.34
CA ILE A 964 33.42 -23.16 14.04
C ILE A 964 32.96 -22.12 13.01
N LEU A 965 33.65 -22.02 11.88
CA LEU A 965 33.34 -21.11 10.79
C LEU A 965 33.01 -21.86 9.51
N PHE A 966 32.02 -21.35 8.78
CA PHE A 966 31.57 -21.89 7.52
C PHE A 966 31.46 -20.78 6.47
N PHE A 967 32.14 -20.94 5.34
CA PHE A 967 32.11 -20.03 4.20
C PHE A 967 31.52 -20.78 3.01
N ASP A 968 30.29 -20.46 2.61
CA ASP A 968 29.56 -21.13 1.52
C ASP A 968 29.64 -20.26 0.25
N GLU A 969 30.60 -20.52 -0.63
CA GLU A 969 30.87 -19.72 -1.85
C GLU A 969 30.99 -18.21 -1.59
N ALA A 970 31.60 -17.85 -0.45
CA ALA A 970 31.68 -16.49 0.11
C ALA A 970 32.50 -15.46 -0.71
N THR A 971 32.84 -15.78 -1.96
CA THR A 971 33.51 -14.90 -2.93
C THR A 971 32.91 -14.99 -4.34
N SER A 972 31.93 -15.86 -4.62
CA SER A 972 31.49 -16.13 -6.00
C SER A 972 30.79 -14.95 -6.69
N ALA A 973 30.37 -13.94 -5.93
CA ALA A 973 29.73 -12.72 -6.42
C ALA A 973 30.70 -11.52 -6.51
N LEU A 974 32.01 -11.77 -6.46
CA LEU A 974 33.08 -10.77 -6.50
C LEU A 974 33.87 -10.79 -7.80
N ASP A 975 34.40 -9.63 -8.18
CA ASP A 975 35.52 -9.55 -9.12
C ASP A 975 36.80 -10.12 -8.48
N GLY A 976 37.73 -10.61 -9.30
CA GLY A 976 38.93 -11.31 -8.82
C GLY A 976 39.84 -10.47 -7.90
N ARG A 977 39.83 -9.14 -8.03
CA ARG A 977 40.60 -8.26 -7.15
C ARG A 977 39.94 -8.14 -5.78
N THR A 978 38.63 -7.87 -5.73
CA THR A 978 37.88 -7.81 -4.47
C THR A 978 37.83 -9.17 -3.76
N GLU A 979 37.77 -10.27 -4.51
CA GLU A 979 37.91 -11.65 -4.01
C GLU A 979 39.27 -11.87 -3.32
N THR A 980 40.37 -11.49 -3.97
CA THR A 980 41.73 -11.61 -3.40
C THR A 980 41.88 -10.77 -2.13
N GLU A 981 41.38 -9.52 -2.14
CA GLU A 981 41.37 -8.66 -0.96
C GLU A 981 40.55 -9.25 0.19
N LEU A 982 39.37 -9.81 -0.09
CA LEU A 982 38.49 -10.39 0.93
C LEU A 982 39.13 -11.63 1.55
N MET A 983 39.65 -12.55 0.73
CA MET A 983 40.31 -13.77 1.23
C MET A 983 41.55 -13.46 2.06
N LYS A 984 42.34 -12.46 1.67
CA LYS A 984 43.47 -11.99 2.49
C LYS A 984 43.04 -11.53 3.89
N ASN A 985 41.94 -10.77 3.99
CA ASN A 985 41.40 -10.32 5.28
C ASN A 985 40.81 -11.48 6.10
N ILE A 986 40.08 -12.40 5.46
CA ILE A 986 39.56 -13.61 6.12
C ILE A 986 40.72 -14.46 6.66
N ASN A 987 41.76 -14.68 5.86
CA ASN A 987 42.95 -15.42 6.29
C ASN A 987 43.64 -14.75 7.49
N SER A 988 43.82 -13.42 7.51
CA SER A 988 44.42 -12.75 8.68
C SER A 988 43.55 -12.93 9.94
N ILE A 989 42.23 -12.82 9.81
CA ILE A 989 41.27 -13.08 10.91
C ILE A 989 41.35 -14.52 11.45
N LEU A 990 41.63 -15.49 10.59
CA LEU A 990 41.78 -16.91 10.96
C LEU A 990 43.13 -17.21 11.63
N LEU A 991 44.17 -16.44 11.31
CA LEU A 991 45.49 -16.56 11.94
C LEU A 991 45.51 -16.04 13.39
N ASP A 992 44.75 -14.97 13.69
CA ASP A 992 44.61 -14.41 15.05
C ASP A 992 44.20 -15.45 16.10
N ARG A 993 43.37 -16.43 15.72
CA ARG A 993 42.78 -17.42 16.63
C ARG A 993 42.43 -18.69 15.86
N ARG A 994 43.06 -19.82 16.21
CA ARG A 994 42.75 -21.12 15.58
C ARG A 994 41.27 -21.48 15.77
N ARG A 995 40.55 -21.55 14.65
CA ARG A 995 39.13 -21.95 14.53
C ARG A 995 39.02 -23.04 13.49
N THR A 996 38.14 -24.01 13.71
CA THR A 996 37.80 -24.96 12.64
C THR A 996 37.05 -24.20 11.56
N SER A 997 37.59 -24.17 10.34
CA SER A 997 37.08 -23.30 9.27
C SER A 997 36.84 -24.10 8.01
N ILE A 998 35.59 -24.18 7.56
CA ILE A 998 35.18 -24.91 6.37
C ILE A 998 34.89 -23.93 5.24
N PHE A 999 35.52 -24.13 4.09
CA PHE A 999 35.35 -23.33 2.88
C PHE A 999 34.73 -24.18 1.76
N ILE A 1000 33.53 -23.86 1.31
CA ILE A 1000 33.01 -24.33 0.02
C ILE A 1000 33.45 -23.34 -1.04
N ALA A 1001 34.17 -23.84 -2.04
CA ALA A 1001 34.63 -23.02 -3.16
C ALA A 1001 34.24 -23.66 -4.50
N HIS A 1002 33.75 -22.81 -5.42
CA HIS A 1002 33.72 -23.12 -6.84
C HIS A 1002 35.08 -22.82 -7.49
N ARG A 1003 35.72 -21.70 -7.10
CA ARG A 1003 37.04 -21.26 -7.60
C ARG A 1003 38.17 -21.89 -6.79
N LEU A 1004 38.91 -22.83 -7.38
CA LEU A 1004 39.94 -23.60 -6.68
C LEU A 1004 41.11 -22.73 -6.18
N ASN A 1005 41.41 -21.63 -6.86
CA ASN A 1005 42.47 -20.69 -6.44
C ASN A 1005 42.24 -20.12 -5.01
N THR A 1006 40.97 -20.04 -4.55
CA THR A 1006 40.63 -19.54 -3.21
C THR A 1006 40.98 -20.50 -2.07
N VAL A 1007 41.25 -21.78 -2.38
CA VAL A 1007 41.44 -22.86 -1.39
C VAL A 1007 42.82 -23.54 -1.45
N VAL A 1008 43.74 -23.00 -2.24
CA VAL A 1008 45.14 -23.46 -2.35
C VAL A 1008 45.83 -23.56 -0.97
N GLU A 1009 45.55 -22.60 -0.08
CA GLU A 1009 46.11 -22.52 1.27
C GLU A 1009 45.32 -23.33 2.33
N ALA A 1010 44.48 -24.30 1.93
CA ALA A 1010 43.78 -25.15 2.89
C ALA A 1010 44.72 -26.22 3.49
N ASP A 1011 44.58 -26.49 4.79
CA ASP A 1011 45.29 -27.59 5.47
C ASP A 1011 44.87 -28.97 4.94
N LEU A 1012 43.64 -29.06 4.43
CA LEU A 1012 43.04 -30.26 3.87
C LEU A 1012 41.97 -29.86 2.84
N ILE A 1013 42.02 -30.48 1.67
CA ILE A 1013 41.01 -30.35 0.62
C ILE A 1013 40.27 -31.69 0.53
N LEU A 1014 38.93 -31.64 0.52
CA LEU A 1014 38.04 -32.77 0.33
C LEU A 1014 37.29 -32.59 -1.00
N VAL A 1015 37.50 -33.51 -1.93
CA VAL A 1015 36.96 -33.46 -3.29
C VAL A 1015 35.71 -34.31 -3.37
N PHE A 1016 34.56 -33.67 -3.61
CA PHE A 1016 33.25 -34.30 -3.68
C PHE A 1016 32.88 -34.63 -5.12
N ASN A 1017 32.52 -35.88 -5.39
CA ASN A 1017 31.89 -36.29 -6.64
C ASN A 1017 30.70 -37.20 -6.37
N LEU A 1018 29.58 -37.01 -7.09
CA LEU A 1018 28.35 -37.80 -6.99
C LEU A 1018 27.84 -38.09 -5.54
N GLY A 1019 28.15 -37.21 -4.58
CA GLY A 1019 27.72 -37.35 -3.19
C GLY A 1019 28.69 -38.05 -2.24
N GLU A 1020 29.90 -38.36 -2.69
CA GLU A 1020 30.95 -39.03 -1.92
C GLU A 1020 32.27 -38.24 -2.01
N VAL A 1021 33.17 -38.46 -1.05
CA VAL A 1021 34.52 -37.88 -1.08
C VAL A 1021 35.42 -38.84 -1.85
N VAL A 1022 35.85 -38.44 -3.04
CA VAL A 1022 36.68 -39.28 -3.93
C VAL A 1022 38.18 -39.06 -3.72
N GLU A 1023 38.58 -37.84 -3.37
CA GLU A 1023 39.97 -37.49 -3.10
C GLU A 1023 40.08 -36.62 -1.85
N GLN A 1024 41.21 -36.78 -1.15
CA GLN A 1024 41.60 -35.95 -0.02
C GLN A 1024 43.12 -35.75 -0.01
N GLY A 1025 43.56 -34.58 0.44
CA GLY A 1025 44.97 -34.22 0.56
C GLY A 1025 45.20 -32.71 0.63
N THR A 1026 46.45 -32.29 0.58
CA THR A 1026 46.83 -30.89 0.34
C THR A 1026 46.74 -30.53 -1.16
N HIS A 1027 46.82 -29.25 -1.49
CA HIS A 1027 46.81 -28.78 -2.89
C HIS A 1027 47.89 -29.45 -3.75
N GLN A 1028 49.12 -29.55 -3.24
CA GLN A 1028 50.25 -30.18 -3.96
C GLN A 1028 50.02 -31.69 -4.14
N GLU A 1029 49.64 -32.41 -3.07
CA GLU A 1029 49.32 -33.84 -3.13
C GLU A 1029 48.20 -34.18 -4.13
N LEU A 1030 47.22 -33.30 -4.30
CA LEU A 1030 46.10 -33.50 -5.23
C LEU A 1030 46.49 -33.20 -6.69
N LEU A 1031 47.38 -32.22 -6.93
CA LEU A 1031 47.96 -32.01 -8.25
C LEU A 1031 48.87 -33.17 -8.67
N GLU A 1032 49.72 -33.67 -7.77
CA GLU A 1032 50.62 -34.81 -8.03
C GLU A 1032 49.86 -36.12 -8.32
N LYS A 1033 48.66 -36.30 -7.75
CA LYS A 1033 47.80 -37.45 -8.02
C LYS A 1033 47.18 -37.46 -9.42
N GLY A 1034 47.11 -36.32 -10.10
CA GLY A 1034 46.50 -36.23 -11.45
C GLY A 1034 45.03 -36.68 -11.51
N GLY A 1035 44.26 -36.44 -10.44
CA GLY A 1035 42.86 -36.85 -10.32
C GLY A 1035 41.85 -35.76 -10.71
N LEU A 1036 40.60 -35.91 -10.25
CA LEU A 1036 39.50 -34.97 -10.48
C LEU A 1036 39.83 -33.54 -10.02
N TYR A 1037 40.59 -33.39 -8.93
CA TYR A 1037 41.07 -32.07 -8.51
C TYR A 1037 41.95 -31.40 -9.57
N TYR A 1038 42.86 -32.17 -10.18
CA TYR A 1038 43.81 -31.71 -11.20
C TYR A 1038 43.07 -31.34 -12.50
N ASP A 1039 42.12 -32.16 -12.94
CA ASP A 1039 41.27 -31.88 -14.11
C ASP A 1039 40.51 -30.55 -13.94
N MET A 1040 39.83 -30.38 -12.80
CA MET A 1040 39.12 -29.14 -12.48
C MET A 1040 40.06 -27.93 -12.35
N TRP A 1041 41.29 -28.13 -11.87
CA TRP A 1041 42.30 -27.07 -11.77
C TRP A 1041 42.73 -26.58 -13.15
N ILE A 1042 42.99 -27.51 -14.07
CA ILE A 1042 43.33 -27.19 -15.46
C ILE A 1042 42.18 -26.46 -16.15
N GLU A 1043 40.95 -26.97 -16.05
CA GLU A 1043 39.75 -26.36 -16.66
C GLU A 1043 39.56 -24.90 -16.22
N GLN A 1044 39.74 -24.60 -14.93
CA GLN A 1044 39.66 -23.23 -14.41
C GLN A 1044 40.86 -22.36 -14.81
N SER A 1045 42.05 -22.94 -14.99
CA SER A 1045 43.24 -22.20 -15.41
C SER A 1045 43.14 -21.71 -16.87
N TYR A 1046 42.58 -22.51 -17.78
CA TYR A 1046 42.36 -22.10 -19.17
C TYR A 1046 41.35 -20.95 -19.27
N HIS A 1047 40.21 -21.06 -18.59
CA HIS A 1047 39.22 -19.97 -18.54
C HIS A 1047 39.80 -18.65 -17.98
N SER A 1048 40.76 -18.73 -17.06
CA SER A 1048 41.43 -17.54 -16.50
C SER A 1048 42.43 -16.89 -17.46
N ALA A 1049 42.98 -17.65 -18.43
CA ALA A 1049 43.90 -17.13 -19.44
C ALA A 1049 43.13 -16.42 -20.58
N ASP A 1050 42.06 -17.04 -21.09
CA ASP A 1050 41.23 -16.46 -22.16
C ASP A 1050 40.61 -15.10 -21.74
N GLU A 1051 40.16 -14.96 -20.49
CA GLU A 1051 39.66 -13.67 -19.97
C GLU A 1051 40.74 -12.56 -19.91
N ALA A 1052 42.03 -12.93 -19.76
CA ALA A 1052 43.14 -11.98 -19.68
C ALA A 1052 43.56 -11.48 -21.06
N ASP A 1053 43.60 -12.34 -22.07
CA ASP A 1053 43.94 -11.96 -23.44
C ASP A 1053 42.85 -11.03 -24.04
N ILE A 1054 41.56 -11.33 -23.81
CA ILE A 1054 40.44 -10.49 -24.24
C ILE A 1054 40.49 -9.06 -23.63
N GLN A 1055 40.94 -8.91 -22.38
CA GLN A 1055 41.11 -7.60 -21.76
C GLN A 1055 42.33 -6.83 -22.28
N THR A 1056 43.30 -7.52 -22.87
CA THR A 1056 44.54 -6.91 -23.36
C THR A 1056 44.33 -6.25 -24.73
N GLU A 1057 43.45 -6.79 -25.58
CA GLU A 1057 43.08 -6.18 -26.88
C GLU A 1057 42.18 -4.93 -26.76
N GLN A 1058 41.50 -4.72 -25.63
CA GLN A 1058 40.54 -3.61 -25.47
C GLN A 1058 41.12 -2.28 -24.92
N LYS A 1059 42.45 -2.14 -24.82
CA LYS A 1059 43.07 -0.83 -24.54
C LYS A 1059 43.27 -0.02 -25.83
N PRO A 1060 42.55 1.10 -26.05
CA PRO A 1060 42.88 1.99 -27.14
C PRO A 1060 44.25 2.65 -26.86
N GLN A 1061 45.12 2.67 -27.88
CA GLN A 1061 46.26 3.58 -27.90
C GLN A 1061 45.75 4.99 -28.26
N ASN A 1062 45.52 5.83 -27.24
CA ASN A 1062 45.68 7.29 -27.22
C ASN A 1062 45.29 7.86 -25.84
#